data_AF-T1FS07-F1
#
_entry.id   AF-T1FS07-F1
#
_cell.length_a   1.000
_cell.length_b   1.000
_cell.length_c   1.000
_cell.angle_alpha   90.00
_cell.angle_beta   90.00
_cell.angle_gamma   90.00
#
_symmetry.space_group_name_H-M   'P 1'
#
loop_
_entity.id
_entity.type
_entity.pdbx_description
1 polymer ?
#
loop_
_entity_poly.entity_id
_entity_poly.type
_entity_poly.pdbx_seq_one_letter_code
_entity_poly.pdbx_strand_id
1 'polypeptide(L)'
;MTSCCRCCTAFQPRYKKLVDSIFPADPKDGLVKSNMDKLTFFAMKSPDKLDRIGEYLAQSYVFIAMEALDILLVTCHAQSLNLFVESFLKMVQKLLETCEPSLQTLATASFVKFANIEEDTPSYHRRYDFFVSHFSALCHTKESTTNDYIKLRVSGLQGLHGVIRKTVSDELQCNIWKPQHMDKIIPSLLFNMQETSRNSTLEPESPKDEENPAYVAETVFRDFVCRASYGNISSVIKPVLTHLDNHNLWVPNDFAVRCFKIIMYSVQASIVDVLSETVLISAGGSIGPSVLEVFNTLLRHLKISVDTTIRERQKANEERHFQEAIALVDLPTSGFANNLPDYQKIEIMMFVMGKVPLPSDKDKDASDVMLQTMLLKSLLKVATKYKTISVPNALPISFLDPLLKISLVQDPGIRRLVQEILHTLIDRHENLSKLRTVQIFSDIKATALVIKKPQKQDILFIKKNGSNIYWHLHENTCFLNNKVDNFESIYITMVLIYVEMGAEDVLVDLIRLALEIQNTALTGNIPVTHKCAMHALVAAFLSIVSLAADLSPLTKYISQVIQERKKNAPCYLPSVAFNRSNTSASYPSDSAMKESWLFNVDVISEKLKSQGFEVSKLNAALVSRPASVVIQDTSGSLSDIHSIIEPDSPSSTPGMGKVEADPEAEQSEKIRQQKIYESFRTGPFEEIVARSEAKNQKFQKRLNEILDSIGNSTETSSPSKFNLSHGGEDGEDEDPFLFKYELASKGNINHGVNDEVCNSKLLYNVHFFLLVAKKSTCNGFCVALNYDCDVVIVGSGVLGSALATVLSRDGRKVIVVERNLKQPDRIVGELLQPGGCKALNELGLGECLENIDAQQILGYVIHDHNEESLGLSFPTDHEDIRGAKAFVHGRVTYVEGVATKLIESGESGIVEGVMYKLKNGADQKISAKLVIVADGCFSRLRKNLVKEMPKLVSTFVGLELKNCDQIKPNFAEIVLTDPSPILIYKISSTTTRMLVDVRSQNLPKDIKTHLKDKLYHQLPEHLQEPFIRALEEGTIKSMPNNFLPPSPIFRKGAMALGDAMNMRHPITGGGMTVALSDAVMFTNLLRQIHDLSDYDSVLKLQKSLHYKRKTNHSFAVNVLSMALYELFAAENSNDDII
;
A
#
# COMPACT_ATOMS: atom_id res chain seq x y z
N MET A 1 62.35 -43.14 -23.79
CA MET A 1 62.82 -43.83 -25.02
C MET A 1 62.05 -43.23 -26.19
N THR A 2 62.62 -42.88 -27.35
CA THR A 2 64.01 -42.95 -27.84
C THR A 2 64.14 -41.98 -29.03
N SER A 3 65.31 -41.39 -29.24
CA SER A 3 65.61 -40.59 -30.44
C SER A 3 65.59 -41.48 -31.69
N CYS A 4 64.66 -41.25 -32.63
CA CYS A 4 64.82 -41.62 -34.04
C CYS A 4 63.79 -40.90 -34.96
N CYS A 5 64.12 -40.78 -36.25
CA CYS A 5 63.25 -40.31 -37.35
C CYS A 5 62.87 -38.82 -37.42
N ARG A 6 63.88 -37.93 -37.48
CA ARG A 6 63.76 -36.54 -38.00
C ARG A 6 63.57 -36.45 -39.53
N CYS A 7 63.21 -37.54 -40.23
CA CYS A 7 63.27 -37.67 -41.69
C CYS A 7 61.91 -37.81 -42.41
N CYS A 8 60.77 -37.62 -41.73
CA CYS A 8 59.43 -37.77 -42.34
C CYS A 8 58.60 -36.46 -42.37
N THR A 9 59.24 -35.30 -42.20
CA THR A 9 58.55 -33.99 -42.22
C THR A 9 57.93 -33.62 -43.57
N ALA A 10 58.28 -34.30 -44.67
CA ALA A 10 57.66 -34.09 -45.98
C ALA A 10 56.17 -34.47 -46.02
N PHE A 11 55.77 -35.55 -45.33
CA PHE A 11 54.41 -36.14 -45.43
C PHE A 11 53.48 -35.83 -44.25
N GLN A 12 53.92 -35.09 -43.23
CA GLN A 12 53.03 -34.67 -42.14
C GLN A 12 51.92 -33.70 -42.62
N PRO A 13 50.65 -33.90 -42.22
CA PRO A 13 49.55 -32.98 -42.51
C PRO A 13 49.82 -31.56 -42.02
N ARG A 14 49.38 -30.55 -42.78
CA ARG A 14 49.63 -29.12 -42.51
C ARG A 14 49.20 -28.67 -41.09
N TYR A 15 48.12 -29.23 -40.55
CA TYR A 15 47.66 -28.91 -39.20
C TYR A 15 48.62 -29.40 -38.12
N LYS A 16 49.20 -30.61 -38.25
CA LYS A 16 50.18 -31.13 -37.30
C LYS A 16 51.43 -30.26 -37.25
N LYS A 17 51.95 -29.83 -38.40
CA LYS A 17 53.10 -28.92 -38.47
C LYS A 17 52.84 -27.56 -37.80
N LEU A 18 51.61 -27.05 -37.87
CA LEU A 18 51.22 -25.81 -37.18
C LEU A 18 51.15 -26.02 -35.67
N VAL A 19 50.58 -27.14 -35.21
CA VAL A 19 50.56 -27.52 -33.79
C VAL A 19 51.97 -27.78 -33.26
N ASP A 20 52.82 -28.53 -33.96
CA ASP A 20 54.21 -28.76 -33.58
C ASP A 20 55.00 -27.43 -33.47
N SER A 21 54.58 -26.39 -34.19
CA SER A 21 55.24 -25.07 -34.18
C SER A 21 54.83 -24.12 -33.05
N ILE A 22 53.77 -24.41 -32.29
CA ILE A 22 53.39 -23.60 -31.13
C ILE A 22 54.16 -23.98 -29.85
N PHE A 23 54.79 -25.17 -29.83
CA PHE A 23 55.61 -25.63 -28.72
C PHE A 23 57.05 -25.10 -28.83
N PRO A 24 57.60 -24.47 -27.78
CA PRO A 24 59.00 -24.05 -27.72
C PRO A 24 59.95 -25.24 -27.55
N ALA A 25 61.26 -24.98 -27.65
CA ALA A 25 62.29 -25.99 -27.44
C ALA A 25 62.51 -26.33 -25.95
N ASP A 26 62.33 -25.35 -25.04
CA ASP A 26 62.22 -25.57 -23.59
C ASP A 26 60.75 -25.36 -23.17
N PRO A 27 60.08 -26.34 -22.53
CA PRO A 27 58.70 -26.21 -22.04
C PRO A 27 58.45 -25.02 -21.10
N LYS A 28 59.49 -24.39 -20.54
CA LYS A 28 59.38 -23.20 -19.66
C LYS A 28 59.14 -21.89 -20.41
N ASP A 29 59.42 -21.83 -21.72
CA ASP A 29 59.31 -20.59 -22.50
C ASP A 29 57.86 -20.21 -22.85
N GLY A 30 56.89 -21.10 -22.57
CA GLY A 30 55.46 -20.88 -22.79
C GLY A 30 55.01 -20.95 -24.25
N LEU A 31 53.74 -20.62 -24.51
CA LEU A 31 53.14 -20.71 -25.84
C LEU A 31 53.73 -19.69 -26.83
N VAL A 32 54.18 -20.16 -28.00
CA VAL A 32 54.74 -19.28 -29.06
C VAL A 32 53.62 -18.53 -29.79
N LYS A 33 53.21 -17.38 -29.23
CA LYS A 33 52.05 -16.56 -29.65
C LYS A 33 51.99 -16.30 -31.17
N SER A 34 53.09 -15.91 -31.80
CA SER A 34 53.14 -15.62 -33.24
C SER A 34 52.96 -16.84 -34.16
N ASN A 35 53.08 -18.06 -33.62
CA ASN A 35 52.70 -19.30 -34.31
C ASN A 35 51.28 -19.74 -33.93
N MET A 36 50.83 -19.40 -32.71
CA MET A 36 49.44 -19.59 -32.30
C MET A 36 48.48 -18.81 -33.20
N ASP A 37 48.77 -17.54 -33.52
CA ASP A 37 47.96 -16.73 -34.44
C ASP A 37 47.76 -17.41 -35.82
N LYS A 38 48.80 -18.10 -36.31
CA LYS A 38 48.76 -18.85 -37.57
C LYS A 38 47.92 -20.13 -37.45
N LEU A 39 47.95 -20.79 -36.30
CA LEU A 39 47.11 -21.96 -35.99
C LEU A 39 45.64 -21.54 -35.86
N THR A 40 45.35 -20.45 -35.15
CA THR A 40 44.00 -19.88 -34.99
C THR A 40 43.42 -19.42 -36.33
N PHE A 41 44.20 -18.71 -37.16
CA PHE A 41 43.78 -18.36 -38.52
C PHE A 41 43.53 -19.60 -39.41
N PHE A 42 44.32 -20.66 -39.26
CA PHE A 42 44.10 -21.92 -39.96
C PHE A 42 42.84 -22.65 -39.48
N ALA A 43 42.58 -22.64 -38.17
CA ALA A 43 41.40 -23.23 -37.54
C ALA A 43 40.11 -22.55 -38.00
N MET A 44 40.04 -21.21 -37.95
CA MET A 44 38.91 -20.43 -38.48
C MET A 44 38.65 -20.69 -39.98
N LYS A 45 39.71 -20.97 -40.76
CA LYS A 45 39.61 -21.26 -42.21
C LYS A 45 39.33 -22.74 -42.54
N SER A 46 39.32 -23.66 -41.57
CA SER A 46 39.04 -25.08 -41.79
C SER A 46 38.44 -25.71 -40.52
N PRO A 47 37.17 -25.41 -40.21
CA PRO A 47 36.57 -25.79 -38.92
C PRO A 47 36.42 -27.29 -38.73
N ASP A 48 36.16 -28.03 -39.81
CA ASP A 48 36.15 -29.50 -39.91
C ASP A 48 37.50 -30.18 -39.57
N LYS A 49 38.57 -29.42 -39.30
CA LYS A 49 39.86 -29.93 -38.80
C LYS A 49 40.13 -29.56 -37.34
N LEU A 50 39.26 -28.78 -36.70
CA LEU A 50 39.39 -28.30 -35.32
C LEU A 50 39.45 -29.47 -34.32
N ASP A 51 38.61 -30.49 -34.51
CA ASP A 51 38.59 -31.70 -33.67
C ASP A 51 39.93 -32.48 -33.75
N ARG A 52 40.47 -32.69 -34.96
CA ARG A 52 41.79 -33.34 -35.16
C ARG A 52 42.97 -32.51 -34.64
N ILE A 53 42.80 -31.19 -34.54
CA ILE A 53 43.76 -30.31 -33.87
C ILE A 53 43.65 -30.51 -32.34
N GLY A 54 42.43 -30.55 -31.80
CA GLY A 54 42.15 -30.85 -30.40
C GLY A 54 42.71 -32.20 -29.93
N GLU A 55 42.42 -33.28 -30.66
CA GLU A 55 42.95 -34.64 -30.35
C GLU A 55 44.48 -34.71 -30.38
N TYR A 56 45.14 -33.89 -31.21
CA TYR A 56 46.60 -33.90 -31.34
C TYR A 56 47.29 -32.99 -30.30
N LEU A 57 46.69 -31.83 -29.99
CA LEU A 57 47.04 -31.03 -28.81
C LEU A 57 46.92 -31.87 -27.54
N ALA A 58 45.89 -32.73 -27.45
CA ALA A 58 45.64 -33.61 -26.32
C ALA A 58 46.70 -34.71 -26.08
N GLN A 59 47.70 -34.84 -26.97
CA GLN A 59 48.82 -35.78 -26.86
C GLN A 59 50.17 -35.09 -26.53
N SER A 60 50.16 -33.77 -26.32
CA SER A 60 51.35 -32.91 -26.24
C SER A 60 51.56 -32.30 -24.84
N TYR A 61 52.48 -31.33 -24.69
CA TYR A 61 52.78 -30.69 -23.40
C TYR A 61 51.54 -30.03 -22.77
N VAL A 62 51.06 -30.59 -21.66
CA VAL A 62 49.75 -30.29 -21.04
C VAL A 62 49.46 -28.79 -20.84
N PHE A 63 50.36 -28.04 -20.19
CA PHE A 63 50.13 -26.61 -19.93
C PHE A 63 49.96 -25.78 -21.21
N ILE A 64 50.88 -25.96 -22.17
CA ILE A 64 50.89 -25.24 -23.45
C ILE A 64 49.73 -25.70 -24.35
N ALA A 65 49.38 -26.98 -24.30
CA ALA A 65 48.22 -27.53 -25.00
C ALA A 65 46.91 -26.96 -24.47
N MET A 66 46.74 -26.80 -23.15
CA MET A 66 45.56 -26.17 -22.56
C MET A 66 45.47 -24.68 -22.89
N GLU A 67 46.59 -23.93 -22.83
CA GLU A 67 46.60 -22.52 -23.24
C GLU A 67 46.21 -22.35 -24.72
N ALA A 68 46.70 -23.24 -25.59
CA ALA A 68 46.32 -23.27 -27.01
C ALA A 68 44.85 -23.67 -27.22
N LEU A 69 44.33 -24.63 -26.46
CA LEU A 69 42.92 -25.05 -26.51
C LEU A 69 41.98 -23.92 -26.05
N ASP A 70 42.30 -23.23 -24.96
CA ASP A 70 41.55 -22.06 -24.48
C ASP A 70 41.46 -20.97 -25.55
N ILE A 71 42.59 -20.65 -26.21
CA ILE A 71 42.63 -19.64 -27.28
C ILE A 71 41.79 -20.08 -28.48
N LEU A 72 41.87 -21.35 -28.89
CA LEU A 72 41.03 -21.87 -29.98
C LEU A 72 39.54 -21.83 -29.63
N LEU A 73 39.19 -22.20 -28.40
CA LEU A 73 37.82 -22.19 -27.89
C LEU A 73 37.22 -20.77 -27.88
N VAL A 74 37.99 -19.77 -27.45
CA VAL A 74 37.56 -18.37 -27.37
C VAL A 74 37.64 -17.63 -28.72
N THR A 75 38.28 -18.20 -29.76
CA THR A 75 38.39 -17.53 -31.08
C THR A 75 37.57 -18.21 -32.19
N CYS A 76 37.15 -19.47 -32.03
CA CYS A 76 36.49 -20.25 -33.09
C CYS A 76 34.97 -20.42 -32.84
N HIS A 77 34.23 -19.31 -32.81
CA HIS A 77 32.78 -19.19 -32.60
C HIS A 77 31.89 -19.64 -33.80
N ALA A 78 32.14 -20.84 -34.36
CA ALA A 78 31.44 -21.32 -35.55
C ALA A 78 30.58 -22.58 -35.27
N GLN A 79 29.59 -22.82 -36.13
CA GLN A 79 28.60 -23.94 -36.12
C GLN A 79 29.17 -25.39 -36.10
N SER A 80 30.48 -25.55 -35.89
CA SER A 80 31.23 -26.81 -35.86
C SER A 80 31.92 -27.09 -34.51
N LEU A 81 31.71 -26.21 -33.50
CA LEU A 81 32.20 -26.36 -32.13
C LEU A 81 31.82 -27.72 -31.48
N ASN A 82 30.70 -28.34 -31.88
CA ASN A 82 30.10 -29.49 -31.23
C ASN A 82 31.00 -30.74 -31.09
N LEU A 83 32.00 -30.94 -31.97
CA LEU A 83 32.97 -32.04 -31.83
C LEU A 83 34.22 -31.59 -31.05
N PHE A 84 34.66 -30.35 -31.25
CA PHE A 84 35.81 -29.79 -30.52
C PHE A 84 35.53 -29.63 -29.02
N VAL A 85 34.33 -29.20 -28.62
CA VAL A 85 33.93 -29.14 -27.20
C VAL A 85 33.94 -30.54 -26.57
N GLU A 86 33.58 -31.59 -27.32
CA GLU A 86 33.68 -32.96 -26.83
C GLU A 86 35.13 -33.36 -26.51
N SER A 87 36.07 -33.01 -27.39
CA SER A 87 37.51 -33.27 -27.25
C SER A 87 38.17 -32.38 -26.18
N PHE A 88 37.73 -31.13 -26.05
CA PHE A 88 38.11 -30.21 -24.97
C PHE A 88 37.69 -30.74 -23.59
N LEU A 89 36.41 -31.10 -23.42
CA LEU A 89 35.90 -31.62 -22.15
C LEU A 89 36.55 -32.97 -21.77
N LYS A 90 36.93 -33.83 -22.73
CA LYS A 90 37.75 -35.03 -22.45
C LYS A 90 39.12 -34.67 -21.88
N MET A 91 39.76 -33.61 -22.36
CA MET A 91 41.04 -33.16 -21.80
C MET A 91 40.85 -32.60 -20.40
N VAL A 92 39.90 -31.68 -20.19
CA VAL A 92 39.59 -31.14 -18.85
C VAL A 92 39.32 -32.28 -17.85
N GLN A 93 38.53 -33.29 -18.23
CA GLN A 93 38.29 -34.48 -17.40
C GLN A 93 39.61 -35.19 -17.03
N LYS A 94 40.46 -35.51 -18.02
CA LYS A 94 41.75 -36.19 -17.76
C LYS A 94 42.69 -35.40 -16.85
N LEU A 95 42.66 -34.06 -16.91
CA LEU A 95 43.48 -33.21 -16.06
C LEU A 95 42.93 -33.13 -14.63
N LEU A 96 41.61 -33.10 -14.46
CA LEU A 96 40.98 -33.24 -13.13
C LEU A 96 41.28 -34.61 -12.51
N GLU A 97 41.29 -35.68 -13.30
CA GLU A 97 41.70 -37.04 -12.88
C GLU A 97 43.17 -37.14 -12.43
N THR A 98 44.03 -36.15 -12.68
CA THR A 98 45.40 -36.12 -12.14
C THR A 98 45.43 -35.69 -10.68
N CYS A 99 46.39 -36.22 -9.90
CA CYS A 99 46.60 -35.84 -8.51
C CYS A 99 47.46 -34.57 -8.32
N GLU A 100 47.65 -33.75 -9.37
CA GLU A 100 48.53 -32.56 -9.31
C GLU A 100 47.68 -31.27 -9.14
N PRO A 101 47.81 -30.52 -8.02
CA PRO A 101 46.97 -29.35 -7.75
C PRO A 101 47.03 -28.25 -8.82
N SER A 102 48.20 -28.06 -9.44
CA SER A 102 48.45 -27.11 -10.53
C SER A 102 47.59 -27.42 -11.76
N LEU A 103 47.51 -28.70 -12.15
CA LEU A 103 46.77 -29.20 -13.30
C LEU A 103 45.27 -29.18 -13.05
N GLN A 104 44.82 -29.54 -11.83
CA GLN A 104 43.41 -29.45 -11.45
C GLN A 104 42.92 -27.98 -11.43
N THR A 105 43.73 -27.06 -10.93
CA THR A 105 43.45 -25.62 -10.95
C THR A 105 43.36 -25.09 -12.39
N LEU A 106 44.33 -25.46 -13.26
CA LEU A 106 44.33 -25.08 -14.67
C LEU A 106 43.09 -25.62 -15.41
N ALA A 107 42.77 -26.91 -15.23
CA ALA A 107 41.62 -27.55 -15.85
C ALA A 107 40.30 -26.89 -15.44
N THR A 108 40.17 -26.52 -14.17
CA THR A 108 39.01 -25.78 -13.66
C THR A 108 38.93 -24.38 -14.28
N ALA A 109 40.04 -23.64 -14.34
CA ALA A 109 40.06 -22.32 -14.96
C ALA A 109 39.66 -22.36 -16.46
N SER A 110 40.15 -23.35 -17.22
CA SER A 110 39.72 -23.60 -18.60
C SER A 110 38.24 -23.96 -18.70
N PHE A 111 37.72 -24.78 -17.79
CA PHE A 111 36.29 -25.11 -17.73
C PHE A 111 35.42 -23.87 -17.44
N VAL A 112 35.85 -22.97 -16.55
CA VAL A 112 35.14 -21.72 -16.25
C VAL A 112 35.14 -20.77 -17.45
N LYS A 113 36.25 -20.70 -18.21
CA LYS A 113 36.29 -19.95 -19.48
C LYS A 113 35.26 -20.50 -20.48
N PHE A 114 35.20 -21.82 -20.65
CA PHE A 114 34.18 -22.50 -21.47
C PHE A 114 32.76 -22.18 -21.00
N ALA A 115 32.51 -22.21 -19.69
CA ALA A 115 31.20 -21.94 -19.12
C ALA A 115 30.68 -20.51 -19.36
N ASN A 116 31.58 -19.55 -19.59
CA ASN A 116 31.24 -18.14 -19.84
C ASN A 116 31.01 -17.80 -21.32
N ILE A 117 31.07 -18.76 -22.26
CA ILE A 117 30.81 -18.52 -23.69
C ILE A 117 29.30 -18.62 -23.98
N GLU A 118 28.68 -17.55 -24.47
CA GLU A 118 27.23 -17.43 -24.74
C GLU A 118 26.81 -18.09 -26.07
N GLU A 119 26.99 -19.41 -26.21
CA GLU A 119 26.54 -20.19 -27.39
C GLU A 119 25.72 -21.43 -27.00
N ASP A 120 24.65 -21.67 -27.77
CA ASP A 120 23.73 -22.82 -27.69
C ASP A 120 24.40 -24.13 -28.13
N THR A 121 25.29 -24.65 -27.28
CA THR A 121 25.98 -25.92 -27.52
C THR A 121 25.14 -27.09 -26.95
N PRO A 122 24.85 -28.16 -27.71
CA PRO A 122 24.05 -29.30 -27.21
C PRO A 122 24.70 -29.98 -25.99
N SER A 123 23.90 -30.28 -24.95
CA SER A 123 24.43 -30.75 -23.67
C SER A 123 25.07 -32.13 -23.73
N TYR A 124 26.36 -32.14 -23.36
CA TYR A 124 27.15 -33.31 -23.00
C TYR A 124 26.74 -33.88 -21.62
N HIS A 125 25.43 -34.02 -21.40
CA HIS A 125 24.77 -34.27 -20.12
C HIS A 125 25.47 -35.33 -19.24
N ARG A 126 25.80 -36.51 -19.80
CA ARG A 126 26.44 -37.61 -19.06
C ARG A 126 27.84 -37.29 -18.50
N ARG A 127 28.49 -36.21 -18.95
CA ARG A 127 29.82 -35.79 -18.46
C ARG A 127 29.73 -34.72 -17.37
N TYR A 128 28.63 -33.97 -17.29
CA TYR A 128 28.42 -33.07 -16.16
C TYR A 128 28.26 -33.85 -14.85
N ASP A 129 27.78 -35.10 -14.87
CA ASP A 129 27.82 -36.02 -13.72
C ASP A 129 29.23 -36.19 -13.13
N PHE A 130 30.25 -36.34 -13.99
CA PHE A 130 31.65 -36.39 -13.60
C PHE A 130 32.09 -35.03 -13.02
N PHE A 131 31.86 -33.93 -13.75
CA PHE A 131 32.29 -32.60 -13.32
C PHE A 131 31.67 -32.18 -12.00
N VAL A 132 30.36 -32.36 -11.80
CA VAL A 132 29.67 -32.13 -10.51
C VAL A 132 30.30 -32.96 -9.41
N SER A 133 30.51 -34.26 -9.64
CA SER A 133 31.08 -35.15 -8.61
C SER A 133 32.52 -34.79 -8.26
N HIS A 134 33.33 -34.41 -9.26
CA HIS A 134 34.75 -34.10 -9.07
C HIS A 134 34.96 -32.70 -8.46
N PHE A 135 34.24 -31.67 -8.96
CA PHE A 135 34.28 -30.34 -8.36
C PHE A 135 33.72 -30.33 -6.93
N SER A 136 32.66 -31.09 -6.65
CA SER A 136 32.20 -31.32 -5.26
C SER A 136 33.24 -32.01 -4.38
N ALA A 137 34.07 -32.92 -4.93
CA ALA A 137 35.17 -33.53 -4.17
C ALA A 137 36.28 -32.52 -3.84
N LEU A 138 36.66 -31.66 -4.79
CA LEU A 138 37.61 -30.56 -4.56
C LEU A 138 37.12 -29.56 -3.49
N CYS A 139 35.80 -29.34 -3.39
CA CYS A 139 35.20 -28.50 -2.34
C CYS A 139 35.39 -29.05 -0.91
N HIS A 140 35.74 -30.34 -0.75
CA HIS A 140 35.83 -31.03 0.55
C HIS A 140 37.26 -31.43 0.95
N THR A 141 38.30 -30.96 0.24
CA THR A 141 39.70 -31.30 0.54
C THR A 141 40.14 -30.78 1.92
N LYS A 142 40.66 -31.66 2.78
CA LYS A 142 40.86 -31.41 4.23
C LYS A 142 42.29 -31.57 4.77
N GLU A 143 43.29 -31.86 3.93
CA GLU A 143 44.67 -32.08 4.39
C GLU A 143 45.48 -30.79 4.58
N SER A 144 46.58 -30.91 5.33
CA SER A 144 47.14 -29.82 6.14
C SER A 144 47.95 -28.75 5.40
N THR A 145 47.59 -27.49 5.64
CA THR A 145 48.49 -26.31 5.71
C THR A 145 49.36 -25.98 4.48
N THR A 146 48.75 -25.87 3.30
CA THR A 146 49.38 -25.24 2.12
C THR A 146 48.37 -24.34 1.39
N ASN A 147 48.82 -23.17 0.90
CA ASN A 147 47.96 -22.22 0.15
C ASN A 147 47.28 -22.87 -1.08
N ASP A 148 47.87 -23.92 -1.63
CA ASP A 148 47.37 -24.60 -2.82
C ASP A 148 46.06 -25.39 -2.55
N TYR A 149 45.78 -25.79 -1.30
CA TYR A 149 44.50 -26.41 -0.94
C TYR A 149 43.33 -25.42 -0.88
N ILE A 150 43.59 -24.17 -0.48
CA ILE A 150 42.59 -23.09 -0.54
C ILE A 150 42.26 -22.81 -2.01
N LYS A 151 43.28 -22.73 -2.88
CA LYS A 151 43.11 -22.59 -4.33
C LYS A 151 42.34 -23.76 -4.95
N LEU A 152 42.56 -25.00 -4.50
CA LEU A 152 41.78 -26.17 -4.96
C LEU A 152 40.31 -26.08 -4.53
N ARG A 153 40.00 -25.63 -3.31
CA ARG A 153 38.62 -25.44 -2.86
C ARG A 153 37.92 -24.31 -3.61
N VAL A 154 38.58 -23.16 -3.81
CA VAL A 154 38.08 -22.06 -4.66
C VAL A 154 37.86 -22.55 -6.09
N SER A 155 38.79 -23.33 -6.64
CA SER A 155 38.64 -23.94 -7.96
C SER A 155 37.41 -24.86 -8.01
N GLY A 156 37.23 -25.76 -7.04
CA GLY A 156 36.04 -26.61 -6.94
C GLY A 156 34.74 -25.81 -6.95
N LEU A 157 34.66 -24.72 -6.18
CA LEU A 157 33.49 -23.84 -6.13
C LEU A 157 33.24 -23.10 -7.45
N GLN A 158 34.31 -22.58 -8.09
CA GLN A 158 34.23 -21.95 -9.41
C GLN A 158 33.85 -22.95 -10.51
N GLY A 159 34.32 -24.19 -10.42
CA GLY A 159 33.93 -25.28 -11.31
C GLY A 159 32.44 -25.61 -11.20
N LEU A 160 31.92 -25.75 -9.98
CA LEU A 160 30.48 -25.90 -9.73
C LEU A 160 29.68 -24.70 -10.27
N HIS A 161 30.18 -23.47 -10.08
CA HIS A 161 29.57 -22.25 -10.63
C HIS A 161 29.47 -22.28 -12.16
N GLY A 162 30.54 -22.72 -12.83
CA GLY A 162 30.57 -22.90 -14.27
C GLY A 162 29.56 -23.95 -14.78
N VAL A 163 29.42 -25.08 -14.06
CA VAL A 163 28.39 -26.08 -14.39
C VAL A 163 27.00 -25.44 -14.28
N ILE A 164 26.70 -24.80 -13.15
CA ILE A 164 25.41 -24.14 -12.88
C ILE A 164 25.04 -23.15 -14.00
N ARG A 165 25.97 -22.28 -14.41
CA ARG A 165 25.75 -21.32 -15.51
C ARG A 165 25.39 -21.97 -16.84
N LYS A 166 25.96 -23.15 -17.13
CA LYS A 166 25.72 -23.88 -18.40
C LYS A 166 24.51 -24.81 -18.37
N THR A 167 23.96 -25.16 -17.21
CA THR A 167 22.87 -26.14 -17.10
C THR A 167 21.51 -25.59 -16.71
N VAL A 168 21.44 -24.37 -16.15
CA VAL A 168 20.16 -23.84 -15.62
C VAL A 168 19.38 -23.00 -16.65
N SER A 169 20.03 -22.50 -17.70
CA SER A 169 19.45 -21.52 -18.63
C SER A 169 18.59 -22.08 -19.78
N ASP A 170 18.38 -23.40 -19.86
CA ASP A 170 17.74 -24.04 -21.02
C ASP A 170 16.78 -25.18 -20.60
N GLU A 171 15.48 -24.98 -20.84
CA GLU A 171 14.38 -25.86 -20.38
C GLU A 171 14.42 -27.28 -21.01
N LEU A 172 15.12 -27.44 -22.13
CA LEU A 172 15.15 -28.70 -22.89
C LEU A 172 16.31 -29.63 -22.50
N GLN A 173 17.15 -29.24 -21.53
CA GLN A 173 18.44 -29.91 -21.28
C GLN A 173 18.61 -30.38 -19.82
N CYS A 174 19.74 -31.02 -19.52
CA CYS A 174 19.89 -31.94 -18.38
C CYS A 174 19.39 -31.39 -17.03
N ASN A 175 18.41 -32.07 -16.43
CA ASN A 175 17.81 -31.67 -15.16
C ASN A 175 18.82 -31.77 -13.99
N ILE A 176 19.58 -30.69 -13.78
CA ILE A 176 20.51 -30.51 -12.65
C ILE A 176 19.79 -30.57 -11.30
N TRP A 177 18.49 -30.26 -11.24
CA TRP A 177 17.67 -30.31 -10.03
C TRP A 177 17.34 -31.74 -9.55
N LYS A 178 17.82 -32.78 -10.26
CA LYS A 178 17.74 -34.16 -9.77
C LYS A 178 18.55 -34.34 -8.46
N PRO A 179 18.06 -35.16 -7.51
CA PRO A 179 18.76 -35.43 -6.24
C PRO A 179 20.23 -35.82 -6.41
N GLN A 180 20.55 -36.64 -7.42
CA GLN A 180 21.91 -37.11 -7.75
C GLN A 180 22.98 -36.00 -7.92
N HIS A 181 22.56 -34.76 -8.21
CA HIS A 181 23.42 -33.58 -8.25
C HIS A 181 23.20 -32.66 -7.05
N MET A 182 21.94 -32.42 -6.66
CA MET A 182 21.61 -31.52 -5.55
C MET A 182 22.19 -32.00 -4.21
N ASP A 183 22.19 -33.31 -3.96
CA ASP A 183 22.77 -33.96 -2.78
C ASP A 183 24.31 -33.88 -2.75
N LYS A 184 24.95 -33.34 -3.80
CA LYS A 184 26.40 -33.06 -3.86
C LYS A 184 26.68 -31.56 -3.88
N ILE A 185 25.96 -30.80 -4.70
CA ILE A 185 26.17 -29.36 -4.89
C ILE A 185 25.85 -28.60 -3.61
N ILE A 186 24.65 -28.77 -3.05
CA ILE A 186 24.21 -28.01 -1.87
C ILE A 186 25.08 -28.30 -0.64
N PRO A 187 25.36 -29.57 -0.26
CA PRO A 187 26.29 -29.85 0.84
C PRO A 187 27.70 -29.29 0.62
N SER A 188 28.21 -29.28 -0.62
CA SER A 188 29.52 -28.69 -0.93
C SER A 188 29.59 -27.19 -0.66
N LEU A 189 28.54 -26.45 -1.04
CA LEU A 189 28.43 -25.01 -0.79
C LEU A 189 28.31 -24.73 0.71
N LEU A 190 27.38 -25.42 1.38
CA LEU A 190 27.13 -25.23 2.81
C LEU A 190 28.36 -25.60 3.67
N PHE A 191 29.07 -26.68 3.34
CA PHE A 191 30.33 -27.07 4.00
C PHE A 191 31.38 -25.95 3.93
N ASN A 192 31.53 -25.29 2.79
CA ASN A 192 32.48 -24.18 2.64
C ASN A 192 32.01 -22.89 3.36
N MET A 193 30.71 -22.60 3.37
CA MET A 193 30.14 -21.45 4.10
C MET A 193 30.28 -21.58 5.62
N GLN A 194 30.28 -22.80 6.18
CA GLN A 194 30.36 -23.06 7.62
C GLN A 194 31.67 -22.61 8.27
N GLU A 195 32.79 -22.67 7.54
CA GLU A 195 34.10 -22.34 8.13
C GLU A 195 34.22 -20.87 8.55
N THR A 196 33.42 -19.96 7.94
CA THR A 196 33.28 -18.57 8.40
C THR A 196 32.78 -18.47 9.84
N SER A 197 31.91 -19.37 10.27
CA SER A 197 31.22 -19.28 11.58
C SER A 197 32.15 -19.47 12.79
N ARG A 198 33.43 -19.80 12.57
CA ARG A 198 34.44 -19.91 13.63
C ARG A 198 35.35 -18.69 13.77
N ASN A 199 35.40 -17.78 12.80
CA ASN A 199 36.27 -16.60 12.84
C ASN A 199 35.66 -15.36 12.18
N SER A 200 35.62 -14.26 12.96
CA SER A 200 35.33 -12.86 12.59
C SER A 200 33.87 -12.39 12.45
N THR A 201 33.58 -11.32 13.18
CA THR A 201 32.39 -10.46 13.17
C THR A 201 32.66 -9.15 12.42
N LEU A 202 33.27 -9.22 11.24
CA LEU A 202 33.70 -8.05 10.47
C LEU A 202 33.19 -8.10 9.02
N GLU A 203 32.75 -6.94 8.53
CA GLU A 203 32.27 -6.73 7.16
C GLU A 203 33.45 -6.69 6.17
N PRO A 204 33.31 -7.24 4.94
CA PRO A 204 34.39 -7.24 3.95
C PRO A 204 34.43 -5.92 3.16
N GLU A 205 35.48 -5.13 3.35
CA GLU A 205 35.77 -3.89 2.58
C GLU A 205 37.00 -4.04 1.65
N SER A 206 37.44 -5.24 1.26
CA SER A 206 38.74 -5.44 0.58
C SER A 206 38.71 -6.27 -0.72
N PRO A 207 39.55 -5.98 -1.73
CA PRO A 207 39.71 -6.82 -2.92
C PRO A 207 40.39 -8.19 -2.68
N LYS A 208 40.64 -8.61 -1.44
CA LYS A 208 41.30 -9.89 -1.12
C LYS A 208 40.33 -11.05 -0.91
N ASP A 209 39.02 -10.77 -0.92
CA ASP A 209 37.99 -11.73 -0.54
C ASP A 209 37.64 -12.76 -1.66
N GLU A 210 38.15 -12.56 -2.89
CA GLU A 210 38.01 -13.55 -3.99
C GLU A 210 38.79 -14.86 -3.77
N GLU A 211 39.82 -14.86 -2.92
CA GLU A 211 40.57 -16.08 -2.55
C GLU A 211 39.92 -16.86 -1.38
N ASN A 212 38.82 -16.37 -0.80
CA ASN A 212 38.16 -16.99 0.36
C ASN A 212 37.09 -18.01 -0.07
N PRO A 213 37.25 -19.31 0.20
CA PRO A 213 36.27 -20.35 -0.19
C PRO A 213 34.86 -20.08 0.35
N ALA A 214 34.72 -19.48 1.53
CA ALA A 214 33.41 -19.24 2.13
C ALA A 214 32.63 -18.11 1.44
N TYR A 215 33.33 -17.05 1.01
CA TYR A 215 32.75 -15.95 0.24
C TYR A 215 32.30 -16.44 -1.14
N VAL A 216 33.19 -17.16 -1.84
CA VAL A 216 32.87 -17.78 -3.14
C VAL A 216 31.68 -18.74 -3.01
N ALA A 217 31.63 -19.58 -1.97
CA ALA A 217 30.51 -20.50 -1.75
C ALA A 217 29.18 -19.78 -1.50
N GLU A 218 29.15 -18.67 -0.74
CA GLU A 218 27.93 -17.86 -0.58
C GLU A 218 27.51 -17.21 -1.91
N THR A 219 28.45 -16.65 -2.67
CA THR A 219 28.16 -16.03 -3.98
C THR A 219 27.56 -17.06 -4.94
N VAL A 220 28.15 -18.26 -5.03
CA VAL A 220 27.66 -19.35 -5.89
C VAL A 220 26.30 -19.86 -5.40
N PHE A 221 26.06 -19.97 -4.09
CA PHE A 221 24.76 -20.38 -3.56
C PHE A 221 23.66 -19.37 -3.87
N ARG A 222 23.93 -18.07 -3.69
CA ARG A 222 22.99 -16.98 -4.04
C ARG A 222 22.65 -16.97 -5.53
N ASP A 223 23.66 -17.04 -6.39
CA ASP A 223 23.53 -17.04 -7.85
C ASP A 223 22.90 -18.34 -8.39
N PHE A 224 22.99 -19.44 -7.65
CA PHE A 224 22.26 -20.67 -7.94
C PHE A 224 20.77 -20.55 -7.62
N VAL A 225 20.42 -20.06 -6.43
CA VAL A 225 19.00 -19.91 -6.03
C VAL A 225 18.28 -18.85 -6.87
N CYS A 226 18.95 -17.76 -7.28
CA CYS A 226 18.35 -16.76 -8.18
C CYS A 226 17.91 -17.33 -9.53
N ARG A 227 18.50 -18.46 -9.98
CA ARG A 227 18.11 -19.14 -11.22
C ARG A 227 17.18 -20.34 -11.01
N ALA A 228 16.76 -20.62 -9.78
CA ALA A 228 15.79 -21.67 -9.49
C ALA A 228 14.37 -21.17 -9.81
N SER A 229 13.67 -21.86 -10.71
CA SER A 229 12.22 -21.66 -10.86
C SER A 229 11.47 -22.17 -9.62
N TYR A 230 10.27 -21.65 -9.37
CA TYR A 230 9.48 -21.97 -8.17
C TYR A 230 9.29 -23.48 -7.96
N GLY A 231 9.00 -24.24 -9.01
CA GLY A 231 8.86 -25.70 -8.92
C GLY A 231 10.13 -26.46 -8.53
N ASN A 232 11.32 -25.87 -8.73
CA ASN A 232 12.61 -26.48 -8.40
C ASN A 232 13.15 -26.07 -7.02
N ILE A 233 12.51 -25.13 -6.31
CA ILE A 233 13.01 -24.66 -5.00
C ILE A 233 13.03 -25.76 -3.94
N SER A 234 12.11 -26.73 -4.02
CA SER A 234 12.06 -27.92 -3.16
C SER A 234 13.34 -28.75 -3.25
N SER A 235 13.92 -28.87 -4.45
CA SER A 235 15.19 -29.56 -4.71
C SER A 235 16.40 -28.85 -4.09
N VAL A 236 16.28 -27.57 -3.72
CA VAL A 236 17.30 -26.82 -2.95
C VAL A 236 17.04 -26.95 -1.45
N ILE A 237 15.81 -26.72 -1.01
CA ILE A 237 15.44 -26.67 0.42
C ILE A 237 15.70 -28.03 1.09
N LYS A 238 15.32 -29.14 0.46
CA LYS A 238 15.45 -30.47 1.07
C LYS A 238 16.90 -30.86 1.40
N PRO A 239 17.90 -30.69 0.51
CA PRO A 239 19.31 -30.83 0.86
C PRO A 239 19.81 -29.84 1.93
N VAL A 240 19.33 -28.59 1.92
CA VAL A 240 19.70 -27.61 2.98
C VAL A 240 19.24 -28.11 4.36
N LEU A 241 17.97 -28.51 4.49
CA LEU A 241 17.41 -29.06 5.74
C LEU A 241 18.20 -30.30 6.18
N THR A 242 18.39 -31.26 5.26
CA THR A 242 19.14 -32.50 5.52
C THR A 242 20.58 -32.22 6.00
N HIS A 243 21.22 -31.18 5.48
CA HIS A 243 22.57 -30.76 5.89
C HIS A 243 22.57 -30.06 7.27
N LEU A 244 21.54 -29.28 7.59
CA LEU A 244 21.37 -28.69 8.93
C LEU A 244 21.11 -29.75 9.99
N ASP A 245 20.27 -30.75 9.68
CA ASP A 245 19.98 -31.91 10.53
C ASP A 245 21.24 -32.74 10.80
N ASN A 246 21.89 -33.24 9.74
CA ASN A 246 23.06 -34.12 9.83
C ASN A 246 24.27 -33.50 10.55
N HIS A 247 24.36 -32.17 10.60
CA HIS A 247 25.45 -31.44 11.25
C HIS A 247 25.03 -30.71 12.55
N ASN A 248 23.78 -30.89 13.02
CA ASN A 248 23.23 -30.25 14.21
C ASN A 248 23.31 -28.70 14.21
N LEU A 249 23.10 -28.07 13.06
CA LEU A 249 23.32 -26.62 12.84
C LEU A 249 22.08 -25.75 13.11
N TRP A 250 21.08 -26.32 13.78
CA TRP A 250 19.89 -25.60 14.23
C TRP A 250 20.14 -24.74 15.49
N VAL A 251 21.13 -25.10 16.31
CA VAL A 251 21.46 -24.40 17.57
C VAL A 251 22.99 -24.33 17.74
N PRO A 252 23.60 -23.13 17.81
CA PRO A 252 23.01 -21.81 17.62
C PRO A 252 22.51 -21.62 16.17
N ASN A 253 21.46 -20.81 16.00
CA ASN A 253 20.70 -20.75 14.75
C ASN A 253 21.29 -19.81 13.68
N ASP A 254 22.41 -19.11 13.95
CA ASP A 254 23.00 -18.10 13.06
C ASP A 254 23.29 -18.64 11.65
N PHE A 255 23.81 -19.87 11.55
CA PHE A 255 24.11 -20.48 10.25
C PHE A 255 22.83 -20.85 9.48
N ALA A 256 21.83 -21.44 10.16
CA ALA A 256 20.53 -21.71 9.57
C ALA A 256 19.84 -20.43 9.08
N VAL A 257 19.83 -19.37 9.91
CA VAL A 257 19.28 -18.05 9.56
C VAL A 257 20.00 -17.44 8.34
N ARG A 258 21.34 -17.54 8.26
CA ARG A 258 22.11 -17.08 7.09
C ARG A 258 21.70 -17.83 5.82
N CYS A 259 21.55 -19.15 5.90
CA CYS A 259 21.11 -19.98 4.76
C CYS A 259 19.69 -19.60 4.30
N PHE A 260 18.73 -19.50 5.23
CA PHE A 260 17.37 -19.11 4.89
C PHE A 260 17.26 -17.66 4.37
N LYS A 261 18.07 -16.72 4.88
CA LYS A 261 18.16 -15.37 4.32
C LYS A 261 18.57 -15.37 2.86
N ILE A 262 19.63 -16.11 2.51
CA ILE A 262 20.09 -16.21 1.11
C ILE A 262 18.97 -16.77 0.22
N ILE A 263 18.30 -17.85 0.66
CA ILE A 263 17.18 -18.44 -0.08
C ILE A 263 16.03 -17.43 -0.26
N MET A 264 15.58 -16.76 0.82
CA MET A 264 14.47 -15.81 0.75
C MET A 264 14.76 -14.62 -0.18
N TYR A 265 15.95 -14.00 -0.08
CA TYR A 265 16.28 -12.83 -0.88
C TYR A 265 16.46 -13.19 -2.36
N SER A 266 17.08 -14.33 -2.67
CA SER A 266 17.19 -14.82 -4.05
C SER A 266 15.82 -15.12 -4.69
N VAL A 267 14.85 -15.65 -3.91
CA VAL A 267 13.48 -15.88 -4.40
C VAL A 267 12.67 -14.57 -4.53
N GLN A 268 12.92 -13.57 -3.69
CA GLN A 268 12.24 -12.27 -3.83
C GLN A 268 12.58 -11.55 -5.14
N ALA A 269 13.82 -11.68 -5.63
CA ALA A 269 14.21 -11.15 -6.94
C ALA A 269 13.42 -11.83 -8.09
N SER A 270 13.41 -13.18 -8.12
CA SER A 270 12.71 -13.91 -9.19
C SER A 270 11.19 -13.69 -9.20
N ILE A 271 10.57 -13.39 -8.06
CA ILE A 271 9.15 -12.98 -8.01
C ILE A 271 8.91 -11.67 -8.77
N VAL A 272 9.84 -10.70 -8.72
CA VAL A 272 9.69 -9.44 -9.47
C VAL A 272 9.78 -9.68 -10.97
N ASP A 273 10.72 -10.53 -11.40
CA ASP A 273 10.91 -10.88 -12.82
C ASP A 273 9.71 -11.66 -13.37
N VAL A 274 9.21 -12.67 -12.64
CA VAL A 274 8.01 -13.43 -13.02
C VAL A 274 6.76 -12.55 -13.04
N LEU A 275 6.61 -11.61 -12.09
CA LEU A 275 5.50 -10.65 -12.12
C LEU A 275 5.61 -9.71 -13.32
N SER A 276 6.81 -9.27 -13.69
CA SER A 276 7.05 -8.46 -14.90
C SER A 276 6.61 -9.20 -16.17
N GLU A 277 7.03 -10.46 -16.33
CA GLU A 277 6.66 -11.27 -17.49
C GLU A 277 5.16 -11.59 -17.53
N THR A 278 4.55 -11.86 -16.36
CA THR A 278 3.09 -12.06 -16.24
C THR A 278 2.29 -10.81 -16.64
N VAL A 279 2.82 -9.61 -16.36
CA VAL A 279 2.23 -8.33 -16.80
C VAL A 279 2.32 -8.18 -18.31
N LEU A 280 3.46 -8.53 -18.93
CA LEU A 280 3.64 -8.50 -20.39
C LEU A 280 2.68 -9.45 -21.10
N ILE A 281 2.51 -10.67 -20.59
CA ILE A 281 1.54 -11.65 -21.12
C ILE A 281 0.09 -11.13 -20.97
N SER A 282 -0.26 -10.57 -19.81
CA SER A 282 -1.59 -10.00 -19.56
C SER A 282 -1.89 -8.81 -20.48
N ALA A 283 -0.89 -7.94 -20.68
CA ALA A 283 -0.94 -6.77 -21.57
C ALA A 283 -1.13 -7.13 -23.05
N GLY A 284 -0.65 -8.31 -23.48
CA GLY A 284 -0.72 -8.77 -24.86
C GLY A 284 -2.10 -9.21 -25.34
N GLY A 285 -3.06 -9.48 -24.43
CA GLY A 285 -4.35 -10.07 -24.82
C GLY A 285 -5.58 -9.78 -23.97
N SER A 286 -5.48 -9.12 -22.81
CA SER A 286 -6.62 -8.95 -21.88
C SER A 286 -7.02 -7.48 -21.66
N ILE A 287 -8.19 -7.09 -22.19
CA ILE A 287 -8.83 -5.80 -21.89
C ILE A 287 -9.84 -6.00 -20.75
N GLY A 288 -9.47 -5.68 -19.50
CA GLY A 288 -10.43 -5.81 -18.39
C GLY A 288 -9.87 -5.76 -16.96
N PRO A 289 -10.69 -6.13 -15.96
CA PRO A 289 -10.38 -6.02 -14.53
C PRO A 289 -9.10 -6.71 -14.08
N SER A 290 -8.72 -7.81 -14.73
CA SER A 290 -7.49 -8.57 -14.45
C SER A 290 -6.23 -7.71 -14.50
N VAL A 291 -6.21 -6.68 -15.34
CA VAL A 291 -5.09 -5.72 -15.44
C VAL A 291 -4.95 -4.90 -14.16
N LEU A 292 -6.06 -4.46 -13.56
CA LEU A 292 -6.06 -3.75 -12.28
C LEU A 292 -5.71 -4.68 -11.11
N GLU A 293 -6.03 -5.97 -11.20
CA GLU A 293 -5.68 -6.97 -10.19
C GLU A 293 -4.19 -7.32 -10.20
N VAL A 294 -3.61 -7.53 -11.40
CA VAL A 294 -2.16 -7.66 -11.61
C VAL A 294 -1.44 -6.40 -11.09
N PHE A 295 -1.95 -5.21 -11.39
CA PHE A 295 -1.36 -3.96 -10.91
C PHE A 295 -1.54 -3.75 -9.38
N ASN A 296 -2.66 -4.18 -8.78
CA ASN A 296 -2.82 -4.23 -7.31
C ASN A 296 -1.79 -5.17 -6.68
N THR A 297 -1.52 -6.30 -7.32
CA THR A 297 -0.56 -7.32 -6.86
C THR A 297 0.85 -6.78 -6.94
N LEU A 298 1.26 -6.19 -8.07
CA LEU A 298 2.51 -5.45 -8.19
C LEU A 298 2.68 -4.38 -7.10
N LEU A 299 1.67 -3.52 -6.88
CA LEU A 299 1.76 -2.48 -5.84
C LEU A 299 1.82 -3.07 -4.41
N ARG A 300 1.19 -4.22 -4.18
CA ARG A 300 1.29 -4.94 -2.90
C ARG A 300 2.71 -5.47 -2.68
N HIS A 301 3.30 -6.11 -3.69
CA HIS A 301 4.69 -6.59 -3.63
C HIS A 301 5.70 -5.44 -3.57
N LEU A 302 5.48 -4.33 -4.28
CA LEU A 302 6.27 -3.10 -4.18
C LEU A 302 6.24 -2.55 -2.75
N LYS A 303 5.06 -2.46 -2.12
CA LYS A 303 4.95 -2.02 -0.74
C LYS A 303 5.66 -2.96 0.24
N ILE A 304 5.49 -4.28 0.09
CA ILE A 304 6.18 -5.29 0.91
C ILE A 304 7.70 -5.21 0.72
N SER A 305 8.16 -4.98 -0.51
CA SER A 305 9.57 -4.78 -0.84
C SER A 305 10.13 -3.55 -0.13
N VAL A 306 9.50 -2.38 -0.28
CA VAL A 306 9.89 -1.14 0.44
C VAL A 306 9.89 -1.32 1.97
N ASP A 307 8.85 -1.97 2.54
CA ASP A 307 8.77 -2.30 3.98
C ASP A 307 9.85 -3.31 4.44
N THR A 308 10.53 -3.98 3.50
CA THR A 308 11.61 -4.96 3.72
C THR A 308 13.00 -4.35 3.49
N THR A 309 13.24 -3.66 2.37
CA THR A 309 14.49 -2.96 2.03
C THR A 309 14.88 -1.91 3.08
N ILE A 310 13.91 -1.32 3.78
CA ILE A 310 14.20 -0.36 4.87
C ILE A 310 14.83 -1.03 6.11
N ARG A 311 14.73 -2.36 6.25
CA ARG A 311 15.28 -3.10 7.40
C ARG A 311 16.77 -3.43 7.26
N GLU A 312 17.32 -3.45 6.04
CA GLU A 312 18.72 -3.83 5.80
C GLU A 312 19.45 -2.79 4.93
N ARG A 313 20.68 -2.43 5.30
CA ARG A 313 21.40 -1.26 4.74
C ARG A 313 22.08 -1.51 3.39
N GLN A 314 21.49 -2.26 2.46
CA GLN A 314 22.05 -2.44 1.10
C GLN A 314 21.39 -1.48 0.10
N LYS A 315 22.05 -0.33 -0.11
CA LYS A 315 21.35 0.94 -0.38
C LYS A 315 21.50 1.54 -1.79
N ALA A 316 21.78 0.72 -2.82
CA ALA A 316 21.92 1.21 -4.20
C ALA A 316 21.54 0.21 -5.29
N ASN A 317 22.11 -1.00 -5.31
CA ASN A 317 21.93 -1.93 -6.43
C ASN A 317 20.50 -2.48 -6.52
N GLU A 318 19.86 -2.83 -5.40
CA GLU A 318 18.47 -3.31 -5.40
C GLU A 318 17.49 -2.24 -5.86
N GLU A 319 17.67 -0.99 -5.41
CA GLU A 319 16.88 0.14 -5.91
C GLU A 319 17.13 0.38 -7.41
N ARG A 320 18.35 0.15 -7.90
CA ARG A 320 18.70 0.29 -9.31
C ARG A 320 18.05 -0.81 -10.17
N HIS A 321 18.19 -2.07 -9.78
CA HIS A 321 17.52 -3.22 -10.43
C HIS A 321 15.99 -3.06 -10.40
N PHE A 322 15.42 -2.49 -9.33
CA PHE A 322 13.97 -2.25 -9.24
C PHE A 322 13.50 -1.00 -10.01
N GLN A 323 14.31 0.07 -10.07
CA GLN A 323 14.09 1.17 -11.01
C GLN A 323 14.21 0.69 -12.46
N GLU A 324 15.09 -0.29 -12.73
CA GLU A 324 15.23 -0.98 -14.01
C GLU A 324 14.04 -1.92 -14.28
N ALA A 325 13.45 -2.60 -13.28
CA ALA A 325 12.19 -3.35 -13.43
C ALA A 325 10.99 -2.43 -13.74
N ILE A 326 10.87 -1.27 -13.07
CA ILE A 326 9.90 -0.22 -13.42
C ILE A 326 10.27 0.46 -14.76
N ALA A 327 11.51 0.32 -15.25
CA ALA A 327 11.92 0.69 -16.60
C ALA A 327 11.78 -0.45 -17.62
N LEU A 328 11.57 -1.70 -17.21
CA LEU A 328 11.23 -2.83 -18.10
C LEU A 328 9.74 -2.79 -18.47
N VAL A 329 8.89 -2.34 -17.54
CA VAL A 329 7.53 -1.87 -17.84
C VAL A 329 7.54 -0.66 -18.83
N ASP A 330 8.65 0.06 -18.92
CA ASP A 330 8.82 1.33 -19.64
C ASP A 330 10.08 1.35 -20.52
N LEU A 331 10.22 0.36 -21.39
CA LEU A 331 10.84 0.62 -22.67
C LEU A 331 9.75 0.98 -23.68
N PRO A 332 10.01 1.89 -24.64
CA PRO A 332 9.10 2.24 -25.74
C PRO A 332 8.59 1.09 -26.64
N THR A 333 8.87 -0.17 -26.32
CA THR A 333 8.55 -1.39 -27.07
C THR A 333 7.44 -2.25 -26.46
N SER A 334 7.05 -2.10 -25.20
CA SER A 334 6.07 -3.00 -24.53
C SER A 334 4.61 -2.77 -24.94
N GLY A 335 4.28 -1.66 -25.60
CA GLY A 335 2.97 -1.36 -26.19
C GLY A 335 1.81 -1.12 -25.21
N PHE A 336 1.86 -1.64 -23.98
CA PHE A 336 0.75 -1.68 -23.02
C PHE A 336 0.01 -0.34 -22.86
N ALA A 337 0.70 0.71 -22.40
CA ALA A 337 0.08 2.02 -22.21
C ALA A 337 -0.30 2.73 -23.52
N ASN A 338 0.27 2.34 -24.67
CA ASN A 338 -0.16 2.86 -25.98
C ASN A 338 -1.46 2.19 -26.45
N ASN A 339 -1.69 0.93 -26.08
CA ASN A 339 -2.84 0.13 -26.47
C ASN A 339 -4.09 0.38 -25.60
N LEU A 340 -3.93 0.95 -24.41
CA LEU A 340 -5.05 1.32 -23.54
C LEU A 340 -5.80 2.55 -24.06
N PRO A 341 -7.15 2.53 -24.09
CA PRO A 341 -7.97 3.73 -24.26
C PRO A 341 -7.70 4.78 -23.18
N ASP A 342 -7.82 6.06 -23.55
CA ASP A 342 -7.50 7.18 -22.65
C ASP A 342 -8.33 7.22 -21.36
N TYR A 343 -9.54 6.66 -21.34
CA TYR A 343 -10.35 6.54 -20.11
C TYR A 343 -9.72 5.56 -19.10
N GLN A 344 -9.15 4.44 -19.57
CA GLN A 344 -8.47 3.47 -18.70
C GLN A 344 -7.17 4.03 -18.13
N LYS A 345 -6.46 4.90 -18.88
CA LYS A 345 -5.28 5.62 -18.37
C LYS A 345 -5.66 6.52 -17.18
N ILE A 346 -6.77 7.25 -17.27
CA ILE A 346 -7.29 8.07 -16.17
C ILE A 346 -7.65 7.19 -14.96
N GLU A 347 -8.31 6.05 -15.16
CA GLU A 347 -8.63 5.10 -14.08
C GLU A 347 -7.36 4.56 -13.40
N ILE A 348 -6.33 4.17 -14.16
CA ILE A 348 -5.03 3.74 -13.63
C ILE A 348 -4.36 4.89 -12.85
N MET A 349 -4.37 6.11 -13.38
CA MET A 349 -3.80 7.27 -12.69
C MET A 349 -4.53 7.61 -11.39
N MET A 350 -5.87 7.59 -11.39
CA MET A 350 -6.68 7.73 -10.18
C MET A 350 -6.42 6.60 -9.18
N PHE A 351 -6.26 5.37 -9.66
CA PHE A 351 -5.95 4.21 -8.84
C PHE A 351 -4.56 4.34 -8.17
N VAL A 352 -3.51 4.69 -8.94
CA VAL A 352 -2.17 4.96 -8.40
C VAL A 352 -2.22 6.09 -7.37
N MET A 353 -2.87 7.21 -7.72
CA MET A 353 -3.06 8.38 -6.86
C MET A 353 -3.75 8.00 -5.53
N GLY A 354 -4.76 7.12 -5.57
CA GLY A 354 -5.44 6.58 -4.39
C GLY A 354 -4.60 5.63 -3.52
N LYS A 355 -3.39 5.24 -3.95
CA LYS A 355 -2.42 4.48 -3.14
C LYS A 355 -1.25 5.34 -2.62
N VAL A 356 -1.07 6.57 -3.11
CA VAL A 356 -0.01 7.45 -2.64
C VAL A 356 -0.31 7.92 -1.22
N PRO A 357 0.61 7.79 -0.25
CA PRO A 357 0.43 8.37 1.08
C PRO A 357 0.24 9.89 0.98
N LEU A 358 -0.87 10.41 1.49
CA LEU A 358 -1.09 11.86 1.60
C LEU A 358 -0.19 12.43 2.72
N PRO A 359 0.32 13.67 2.57
CA PRO A 359 1.07 14.33 3.64
C PRO A 359 0.29 14.36 4.95
N SER A 360 1.02 14.09 6.03
CA SER A 360 0.59 14.22 7.42
C SER A 360 1.66 15.03 8.14
N ASP A 361 1.38 15.62 9.32
CA ASP A 361 2.33 16.45 10.11
C ASP A 361 3.57 15.70 10.65
N LYS A 362 3.93 14.58 10.03
CA LYS A 362 5.02 13.67 10.37
C LYS A 362 5.88 13.34 9.15
N ASP A 363 6.26 14.36 8.37
CA ASP A 363 7.23 14.29 7.27
C ASP A 363 8.65 13.91 7.76
N LYS A 364 8.80 12.67 8.26
CA LYS A 364 10.06 12.08 8.75
C LYS A 364 10.22 10.59 8.46
N ASP A 365 9.16 9.87 8.08
CA ASP A 365 9.28 8.47 7.67
C ASP A 365 9.79 8.39 6.23
N ALA A 366 11.09 8.11 6.07
CA ALA A 366 11.74 7.97 4.76
C ALA A 366 11.09 6.90 3.85
N SER A 367 10.35 5.95 4.46
CA SER A 367 9.49 4.98 3.77
C SER A 367 8.44 5.66 2.90
N ASP A 368 7.71 6.63 3.46
CA ASP A 368 6.61 7.29 2.78
C ASP A 368 7.14 8.20 1.66
N VAL A 369 8.28 8.87 1.86
CA VAL A 369 8.95 9.68 0.81
C VAL A 369 9.42 8.80 -0.35
N MET A 370 10.00 7.63 -0.07
CA MET A 370 10.42 6.68 -1.10
C MET A 370 9.20 6.14 -1.87
N LEU A 371 8.16 5.69 -1.16
CA LEU A 371 6.93 5.18 -1.76
C LEU A 371 6.18 6.24 -2.59
N GLN A 372 6.07 7.48 -2.08
CA GLN A 372 5.53 8.62 -2.82
C GLN A 372 6.32 8.86 -4.11
N THR A 373 7.65 8.93 -4.03
CA THR A 373 8.53 9.13 -5.20
C THR A 373 8.35 8.03 -6.25
N MET A 374 8.26 6.76 -5.84
CA MET A 374 8.07 5.63 -6.74
C MET A 374 6.70 5.67 -7.43
N LEU A 375 5.62 5.86 -6.67
CA LEU A 375 4.27 5.90 -7.21
C LEU A 375 4.04 7.10 -8.14
N LEU A 376 4.60 8.28 -7.81
CA LEU A 376 4.51 9.46 -8.67
C LEU A 376 5.32 9.32 -9.97
N LYS A 377 6.48 8.65 -9.94
CA LYS A 377 7.22 8.29 -11.17
C LYS A 377 6.40 7.35 -12.06
N SER A 378 5.77 6.32 -11.48
CA SER A 378 4.88 5.41 -12.23
C SER A 378 3.67 6.13 -12.81
N LEU A 379 3.06 7.05 -12.04
CA LEU A 379 1.96 7.89 -12.50
C LEU A 379 2.41 8.78 -13.68
N LEU A 380 3.54 9.47 -13.55
CA LEU A 380 4.10 10.32 -14.62
C LEU A 380 4.31 9.53 -15.90
N LYS A 381 4.85 8.30 -15.83
CA LYS A 381 4.99 7.42 -17.00
C LYS A 381 3.66 7.18 -17.71
N VAL A 382 2.58 6.86 -16.98
CA VAL A 382 1.23 6.71 -17.56
C VAL A 382 0.73 8.03 -18.16
N ALA A 383 0.94 9.15 -17.47
CA ALA A 383 0.56 10.48 -17.96
C ALA A 383 1.22 10.82 -19.30
N THR A 384 2.50 10.47 -19.53
CA THR A 384 3.18 10.74 -20.82
C THR A 384 2.56 10.02 -22.03
N LYS A 385 1.71 9.01 -21.81
CA LYS A 385 1.00 8.27 -22.87
C LYS A 385 -0.46 8.68 -23.01
N TYR A 386 -0.96 9.56 -22.14
CA TYR A 386 -2.31 10.10 -22.20
C TYR A 386 -2.34 11.32 -23.13
N LYS A 387 -3.34 11.38 -24.04
CA LYS A 387 -3.51 12.52 -24.94
C LYS A 387 -4.63 13.44 -24.47
N THR A 388 -4.28 14.57 -23.87
CA THR A 388 -5.28 15.52 -23.36
C THR A 388 -6.11 16.15 -24.48
N ILE A 389 -7.40 15.82 -24.51
CA ILE A 389 -8.40 16.46 -25.37
C ILE A 389 -9.06 17.63 -24.62
N SER A 390 -9.48 17.40 -23.37
CA SER A 390 -10.17 18.34 -22.50
C SER A 390 -9.55 18.29 -21.11
N VAL A 391 -9.16 19.44 -20.54
CA VAL A 391 -8.46 19.50 -19.25
C VAL A 391 -9.28 18.91 -18.09
N PRO A 392 -10.61 19.19 -17.94
CA PRO A 392 -11.42 18.54 -16.89
C PRO A 392 -11.51 17.00 -17.00
N ASN A 393 -11.26 16.40 -18.17
CA ASN A 393 -11.21 14.94 -18.31
C ASN A 393 -9.84 14.37 -17.87
N ALA A 394 -8.76 15.10 -18.14
CA ALA A 394 -7.40 14.74 -17.73
C ALA A 394 -7.15 14.97 -16.23
N LEU A 395 -7.81 15.99 -15.65
CA LEU A 395 -7.71 16.39 -14.25
C LEU A 395 -9.08 16.42 -13.56
N PRO A 396 -9.75 15.26 -13.34
CA PRO A 396 -10.94 15.18 -12.48
C PRO A 396 -10.63 15.70 -11.07
N ILE A 397 -11.59 16.30 -10.37
CA ILE A 397 -11.36 16.89 -9.03
C ILE A 397 -10.87 15.84 -8.02
N SER A 398 -11.37 14.61 -8.10
CA SER A 398 -10.93 13.44 -7.31
C SER A 398 -9.46 13.05 -7.52
N PHE A 399 -8.85 13.50 -8.61
CA PHE A 399 -7.44 13.31 -8.94
C PHE A 399 -6.61 14.57 -8.65
N LEU A 400 -7.14 15.75 -9.01
CA LEU A 400 -6.49 17.04 -8.83
C LEU A 400 -6.26 17.39 -7.35
N ASP A 401 -7.26 17.21 -6.48
CA ASP A 401 -7.14 17.59 -5.06
C ASP A 401 -6.05 16.78 -4.31
N PRO A 402 -5.95 15.44 -4.44
CA PRO A 402 -4.82 14.68 -3.91
C PRO A 402 -3.47 15.12 -4.49
N LEU A 403 -3.40 15.36 -5.80
CA LEU A 403 -2.16 15.75 -6.49
C LEU A 403 -1.65 17.11 -6.00
N LEU A 404 -2.55 18.10 -5.87
CA LEU A 404 -2.23 19.42 -5.30
C LEU A 404 -1.77 19.31 -3.83
N LYS A 405 -2.41 18.48 -3.01
CA LYS A 405 -1.97 18.27 -1.61
C LYS A 405 -0.55 17.72 -1.53
N ILE A 406 -0.17 16.79 -2.41
CA ILE A 406 1.20 16.26 -2.46
C ILE A 406 2.23 17.31 -2.90
N SER A 407 1.82 18.35 -3.64
CA SER A 407 2.70 19.47 -3.98
C SER A 407 3.17 20.28 -2.75
N LEU A 408 2.64 20.03 -1.55
CA LEU A 408 3.03 20.70 -0.30
C LEU A 408 3.96 19.84 0.59
N VAL A 409 4.35 18.64 0.14
CA VAL A 409 5.29 17.76 0.86
C VAL A 409 6.66 18.42 0.97
N GLN A 410 7.36 18.22 2.11
CA GLN A 410 8.67 18.84 2.34
C GLN A 410 9.76 18.44 1.35
N ASP A 411 9.70 17.26 0.72
CA ASP A 411 10.71 16.84 -0.26
C ASP A 411 10.61 17.63 -1.60
N PRO A 412 11.68 18.29 -2.06
CA PRO A 412 11.66 19.09 -3.30
C PRO A 412 11.62 18.25 -4.58
N GLY A 413 12.00 16.97 -4.55
CA GLY A 413 11.90 16.06 -5.69
C GLY A 413 10.45 15.67 -5.96
N ILE A 414 9.70 15.36 -4.91
CA ILE A 414 8.25 15.08 -4.98
C ILE A 414 7.48 16.29 -5.52
N ARG A 415 7.74 17.51 -5.02
CA ARG A 415 7.07 18.73 -5.54
C ARG A 415 7.33 18.93 -7.03
N ARG A 416 8.58 18.72 -7.47
CA ARG A 416 8.94 18.78 -8.89
C ARG A 416 8.21 17.73 -9.73
N LEU A 417 8.14 16.47 -9.27
CA LEU A 417 7.39 15.41 -9.97
C LEU A 417 5.90 15.76 -10.15
N VAL A 418 5.28 16.38 -9.13
CA VAL A 418 3.88 16.86 -9.24
C VAL A 418 3.73 17.92 -10.33
N GLN A 419 4.67 18.87 -10.42
CA GLN A 419 4.65 19.87 -11.50
C GLN A 419 4.85 19.21 -12.88
N GLU A 420 5.78 18.25 -13.02
CA GLU A 420 6.00 17.53 -14.28
C GLU A 420 4.75 16.72 -14.72
N ILE A 421 3.99 16.15 -13.78
CA ILE A 421 2.68 15.51 -14.04
C ILE A 421 1.66 16.54 -14.54
N LEU A 422 1.54 17.70 -13.87
CA LEU A 422 0.64 18.78 -14.28
C LEU A 422 1.00 19.34 -15.66
N HIS A 423 2.30 19.52 -15.97
CA HIS A 423 2.76 19.96 -17.29
C HIS A 423 2.29 18.99 -18.37
N THR A 424 2.52 17.69 -18.15
CA THR A 424 2.18 16.62 -19.10
C THR A 424 0.67 16.56 -19.37
N LEU A 425 -0.18 16.78 -18.36
CA LEU A 425 -1.63 16.70 -18.51
C LEU A 425 -2.28 17.98 -19.02
N ILE A 426 -1.67 19.15 -18.80
CA ILE A 426 -2.19 20.44 -19.28
C ILE A 426 -1.74 20.72 -20.72
N ASP A 427 -0.52 20.34 -21.11
CA ASP A 427 0.08 20.69 -22.41
C ASP A 427 -0.49 19.90 -23.60
N ARG A 428 -1.62 20.36 -24.14
CA ARG A 428 -2.29 19.76 -25.32
C ARG A 428 -1.58 20.03 -26.65
N HIS A 429 -0.67 21.00 -26.66
CA HIS A 429 -0.07 21.53 -27.89
C HIS A 429 1.47 21.44 -27.92
N GLU A 430 2.06 20.60 -27.07
CA GLU A 430 3.49 20.26 -27.01
C GLU A 430 4.40 21.50 -26.80
N ASN A 431 3.87 22.51 -26.09
CA ASN A 431 4.56 23.75 -25.74
C ASN A 431 5.62 23.56 -24.65
N LEU A 432 5.55 22.50 -23.84
CA LEU A 432 6.49 22.20 -22.75
C LEU A 432 7.95 22.21 -23.22
N SER A 433 8.22 21.64 -24.39
CA SER A 433 9.56 21.60 -25.00
C SER A 433 10.20 22.99 -25.18
N LYS A 434 9.36 24.01 -25.45
CA LYS A 434 9.74 25.41 -25.72
C LYS A 434 9.91 26.21 -24.43
N LEU A 435 9.23 25.79 -23.36
CA LEU A 435 9.17 26.48 -22.07
C LEU A 435 10.23 26.02 -21.06
N ARG A 436 10.99 24.96 -21.35
CA ARG A 436 12.03 24.40 -20.44
C ARG A 436 13.10 25.39 -19.99
N THR A 437 13.39 26.42 -20.81
CA THR A 437 14.37 27.46 -20.47
C THR A 437 13.63 28.75 -20.13
N VAL A 438 13.76 29.23 -18.89
CA VAL A 438 13.15 30.49 -18.46
C VAL A 438 13.93 31.68 -19.04
N GLN A 439 13.31 32.44 -19.94
CA GLN A 439 13.94 33.57 -20.63
C GLN A 439 12.95 34.72 -20.85
N ILE A 440 13.50 35.89 -21.20
CA ILE A 440 12.74 37.08 -21.55
C ILE A 440 12.73 37.19 -23.08
N PHE A 441 11.54 37.17 -23.67
CA PHE A 441 11.35 37.20 -25.12
C PHE A 441 11.14 38.64 -25.60
N SER A 442 11.67 38.96 -26.79
CA SER A 442 11.52 40.28 -27.42
C SER A 442 10.32 40.39 -28.36
N ASP A 443 9.80 39.27 -28.85
CA ASP A 443 8.69 39.16 -29.80
C ASP A 443 7.98 37.81 -29.55
N ILE A 444 6.66 37.77 -29.68
CA ILE A 444 5.88 36.52 -29.63
C ILE A 444 6.33 35.52 -30.70
N LYS A 445 6.77 35.98 -31.87
CA LYS A 445 7.28 35.10 -32.94
C LYS A 445 8.55 34.36 -32.53
N ALA A 446 9.36 34.92 -31.63
CA ALA A 446 10.53 34.26 -31.07
C ALA A 446 10.19 33.19 -30.00
N THR A 447 8.94 33.14 -29.51
CA THR A 447 8.50 32.13 -28.53
C THR A 447 8.10 30.79 -29.16
N ALA A 448 7.69 30.80 -30.45
CA ALA A 448 7.14 29.66 -31.19
C ALA A 448 5.97 28.92 -30.48
N LEU A 449 5.28 29.56 -29.53
CA LEU A 449 4.18 28.97 -28.79
C LEU A 449 2.94 28.77 -29.66
N VAL A 450 2.27 27.63 -29.46
CA VAL A 450 0.97 27.34 -30.07
C VAL A 450 -0.10 27.73 -29.08
N ILE A 451 -0.69 28.91 -29.29
CA ILE A 451 -1.81 29.44 -28.51
C ILE A 451 -3.08 29.24 -29.32
N LYS A 452 -4.10 28.59 -28.74
CA LYS A 452 -5.43 28.44 -29.35
C LYS A 452 -6.49 29.01 -28.42
N LYS A 453 -7.67 29.34 -28.98
CA LYS A 453 -8.81 29.77 -28.17
C LYS A 453 -9.22 28.64 -27.21
N PRO A 454 -9.32 28.89 -25.89
CA PRO A 454 -9.67 27.86 -24.91
C PRO A 454 -11.12 27.38 -25.11
N GLN A 455 -11.40 26.11 -24.79
CA GLN A 455 -12.74 25.56 -24.93
C GLN A 455 -13.63 26.00 -23.76
N LYS A 456 -14.96 26.08 -23.97
CA LYS A 456 -15.91 26.43 -22.90
C LYS A 456 -15.77 25.54 -21.65
N GLN A 457 -15.45 24.26 -21.82
CA GLN A 457 -15.23 23.32 -20.71
C GLN A 457 -13.98 23.66 -19.90
N ASP A 458 -12.87 24.04 -20.56
CA ASP A 458 -11.63 24.44 -19.88
C ASP A 458 -11.83 25.75 -19.09
N ILE A 459 -12.55 26.72 -19.66
CA ILE A 459 -12.90 27.98 -19.00
C ILE A 459 -13.74 27.72 -17.73
N LEU A 460 -14.71 26.81 -17.80
CA LEU A 460 -15.52 26.42 -16.63
C LEU A 460 -14.68 25.66 -15.59
N PHE A 461 -13.75 24.81 -16.01
CA PHE A 461 -12.83 24.10 -15.13
C PHE A 461 -11.94 25.07 -14.34
N ILE A 462 -11.28 26.02 -15.02
CA ILE A 462 -10.38 26.97 -14.36
C ILE A 462 -11.15 28.01 -13.53
N LYS A 463 -12.36 28.41 -13.93
CA LYS A 463 -13.24 29.23 -13.06
C LYS A 463 -13.68 28.52 -11.78
N LYS A 464 -13.83 27.19 -11.81
CA LYS A 464 -14.21 26.39 -10.63
C LYS A 464 -13.04 26.04 -9.72
N ASN A 465 -11.89 25.67 -10.30
CA ASN A 465 -10.76 25.08 -9.58
C ASN A 465 -9.53 26.01 -9.47
N GLY A 466 -9.50 27.12 -10.22
CA GLY A 466 -8.33 28.00 -10.35
C GLY A 466 -7.84 28.57 -9.03
N SER A 467 -8.74 29.01 -8.14
CA SER A 467 -8.39 29.51 -6.80
C SER A 467 -7.55 28.50 -5.99
N ASN A 468 -7.91 27.22 -6.05
CA ASN A 468 -7.19 26.14 -5.38
C ASN A 468 -5.81 25.91 -6.03
N ILE A 469 -5.72 25.95 -7.36
CA ILE A 469 -4.45 25.81 -8.10
C ILE A 469 -3.51 26.98 -7.80
N TYR A 470 -3.99 28.23 -7.88
CA TYR A 470 -3.18 29.44 -7.67
C TYR A 470 -2.63 29.51 -6.25
N TRP A 471 -3.44 29.15 -5.24
CA TRP A 471 -2.98 29.08 -3.85
C TRP A 471 -1.86 28.03 -3.68
N HIS A 472 -2.02 26.82 -4.21
CA HIS A 472 -0.97 25.80 -4.15
C HIS A 472 0.31 26.22 -4.91
N LEU A 473 0.20 26.91 -6.05
CA LEU A 473 1.36 27.44 -6.79
C LEU A 473 2.10 28.54 -6.01
N HIS A 474 1.37 29.42 -5.31
CA HIS A 474 1.95 30.44 -4.44
C HIS A 474 2.70 29.80 -3.27
N GLU A 475 2.06 28.93 -2.49
CA GLU A 475 2.67 28.23 -1.35
C GLU A 475 3.92 27.42 -1.77
N ASN A 476 3.89 26.81 -2.97
CA ASN A 476 5.05 26.10 -3.52
C ASN A 476 6.30 26.99 -3.67
N THR A 477 6.16 28.32 -3.83
CA THR A 477 7.30 29.25 -3.87
C THR A 477 7.89 29.55 -2.48
N CYS A 478 7.10 29.40 -1.41
CA CYS A 478 7.45 29.81 -0.04
C CYS A 478 8.39 28.84 0.69
N PHE A 479 8.52 27.59 0.23
CA PHE A 479 9.36 26.58 0.89
C PHE A 479 10.86 26.94 0.89
N LEU A 480 11.47 26.94 2.08
CA LEU A 480 12.88 27.29 2.30
C LEU A 480 13.91 26.31 1.71
N ASN A 481 13.48 25.10 1.36
CA ASN A 481 14.33 24.06 0.74
C ASN A 481 14.12 23.94 -0.77
N ASN A 482 13.52 24.95 -1.40
CA ASN A 482 13.32 24.99 -2.84
C ASN A 482 14.65 24.99 -3.60
N LYS A 483 14.66 24.26 -4.72
CA LYS A 483 15.72 24.33 -5.73
C LYS A 483 15.26 25.16 -6.91
N VAL A 484 16.23 25.66 -7.69
CA VAL A 484 16.01 26.42 -8.93
C VAL A 484 14.97 25.74 -9.84
N ASP A 485 15.07 24.41 -10.01
CA ASP A 485 14.15 23.57 -10.78
C ASP A 485 12.67 23.74 -10.41
N ASN A 486 12.33 23.98 -9.12
CA ASN A 486 10.94 24.15 -8.70
C ASN A 486 10.37 25.50 -9.19
N PHE A 487 11.18 26.56 -9.14
CA PHE A 487 10.79 27.87 -9.68
C PHE A 487 10.67 27.84 -11.22
N GLU A 488 11.55 27.12 -11.92
CA GLU A 488 11.40 26.85 -13.37
C GLU A 488 10.08 26.09 -13.64
N SER A 489 9.76 25.09 -12.82
CA SER A 489 8.53 24.28 -12.97
C SER A 489 7.26 25.09 -12.72
N ILE A 490 7.23 25.96 -11.70
CA ILE A 490 6.09 26.84 -11.39
C ILE A 490 5.89 27.86 -12.52
N TYR A 491 6.97 28.43 -13.08
CA TYR A 491 6.91 29.28 -14.27
C TYR A 491 6.23 28.56 -15.44
N ILE A 492 6.66 27.34 -15.75
CA ILE A 492 6.07 26.52 -16.82
C ILE A 492 4.58 26.29 -16.56
N THR A 493 4.18 25.94 -15.33
CA THR A 493 2.76 25.71 -14.97
C THR A 493 1.92 26.98 -15.17
N MET A 494 2.40 28.14 -14.73
CA MET A 494 1.69 29.41 -14.92
C MET A 494 1.52 29.76 -16.41
N VAL A 495 2.57 29.55 -17.22
CA VAL A 495 2.50 29.82 -18.67
C VAL A 495 1.57 28.82 -19.38
N LEU A 496 1.62 27.52 -19.04
CA LEU A 496 0.73 26.51 -19.62
C LEU A 496 -0.74 26.78 -19.29
N ILE A 497 -1.08 27.18 -18.06
CA ILE A 497 -2.45 27.58 -17.69
C ILE A 497 -2.93 28.73 -18.59
N TYR A 498 -2.08 29.73 -18.86
CA TYR A 498 -2.45 30.83 -19.76
C TYR A 498 -2.57 30.38 -21.23
N VAL A 499 -1.60 29.63 -21.75
CA VAL A 499 -1.57 29.22 -23.17
C VAL A 499 -2.71 28.25 -23.52
N GLU A 500 -3.13 27.40 -22.59
CA GLU A 500 -4.16 26.38 -22.79
C GLU A 500 -5.56 26.79 -22.32
N MET A 501 -5.67 27.65 -21.30
CA MET A 501 -6.93 28.00 -20.63
C MET A 501 -7.15 29.51 -20.43
N GLY A 502 -6.29 30.36 -21.03
CA GLY A 502 -6.28 31.81 -20.83
C GLY A 502 -7.49 32.55 -21.41
N ALA A 503 -8.58 32.62 -20.65
CA ALA A 503 -9.61 33.65 -20.80
C ALA A 503 -9.19 34.97 -20.12
N GLU A 504 -9.91 36.06 -20.38
CA GLU A 504 -9.61 37.39 -19.83
C GLU A 504 -9.58 37.39 -18.28
N ASP A 505 -10.54 36.74 -17.63
CA ASP A 505 -10.55 36.55 -16.16
C ASP A 505 -9.29 35.83 -15.65
N VAL A 506 -8.86 34.78 -16.36
CA VAL A 506 -7.72 33.91 -15.99
C VAL A 506 -6.42 34.68 -16.10
N LEU A 507 -6.30 35.55 -17.12
CA LEU A 507 -5.17 36.45 -17.28
C LEU A 507 -5.03 37.39 -16.06
N VAL A 508 -6.12 38.00 -15.62
CA VAL A 508 -6.13 38.91 -14.46
C VAL A 508 -5.74 38.16 -13.17
N ASP A 509 -6.29 36.97 -12.93
CA ASP A 509 -5.95 36.16 -11.75
C ASP A 509 -4.48 35.65 -11.77
N LEU A 510 -3.93 35.32 -12.94
CA LEU A 510 -2.51 34.93 -13.05
C LEU A 510 -1.54 36.12 -12.90
N ILE A 511 -1.90 37.31 -13.37
CA ILE A 511 -1.12 38.54 -13.11
C ILE A 511 -1.14 38.86 -11.61
N ARG A 512 -2.30 38.71 -10.95
CA ARG A 512 -2.45 38.85 -9.50
C ARG A 512 -1.57 37.84 -8.74
N LEU A 513 -1.56 36.56 -9.14
CA LEU A 513 -0.64 35.54 -8.58
C LEU A 513 0.84 35.97 -8.73
N ALA A 514 1.24 36.49 -9.89
CA ALA A 514 2.61 36.96 -10.13
C ALA A 514 2.97 38.17 -9.23
N LEU A 515 2.01 39.07 -8.98
CA LEU A 515 2.20 40.20 -8.07
C LEU A 515 2.28 39.76 -6.59
N GLU A 516 1.50 38.75 -6.19
CA GLU A 516 1.58 38.18 -4.83
C GLU A 516 2.92 37.45 -4.60
N ILE A 517 3.44 36.74 -5.60
CA ILE A 517 4.80 36.16 -5.56
C ILE A 517 5.85 37.28 -5.40
N GLN A 518 5.71 38.41 -6.11
CA GLN A 518 6.59 39.57 -5.93
C GLN A 518 6.50 40.16 -4.52
N ASN A 519 5.29 40.31 -3.98
CA ASN A 519 5.02 40.84 -2.63
C ASN A 519 5.61 39.92 -1.53
N THR A 520 5.47 38.61 -1.71
CA THR A 520 6.01 37.58 -0.81
C THR A 520 7.54 37.59 -0.82
N ALA A 521 8.18 37.82 -1.97
CA ALA A 521 9.65 37.97 -2.04
C ALA A 521 10.16 39.22 -1.29
N LEU A 522 9.36 40.30 -1.25
CA LEU A 522 9.70 41.52 -0.51
C LEU A 522 9.53 41.36 1.00
N THR A 523 8.33 40.95 1.43
CA THR A 523 7.92 40.89 2.84
C THR A 523 8.37 39.62 3.57
N GLY A 524 8.56 38.51 2.86
CA GLY A 524 8.86 37.20 3.43
C GLY A 524 10.31 37.03 3.89
N ASN A 525 10.48 36.23 4.95
CA ASN A 525 11.77 35.78 5.48
C ASN A 525 12.34 34.61 4.64
N ILE A 526 12.69 34.91 3.39
CA ILE A 526 13.06 33.95 2.34
C ILE A 526 14.52 34.23 1.89
N PRO A 527 15.35 33.21 1.56
CA PRO A 527 16.73 33.42 1.15
C PRO A 527 16.89 34.32 -0.09
N VAL A 528 17.98 35.10 -0.15
CA VAL A 528 18.23 36.05 -1.27
C VAL A 528 18.20 35.36 -2.64
N THR A 529 18.73 34.13 -2.75
CA THR A 529 18.68 33.32 -3.99
C THR A 529 17.24 33.03 -4.43
N HIS A 530 16.35 32.75 -3.48
CA HIS A 530 14.93 32.50 -3.73
C HIS A 530 14.21 33.80 -4.09
N LYS A 531 14.50 34.93 -3.40
CA LYS A 531 13.99 36.25 -3.78
C LYS A 531 14.35 36.60 -5.22
N CYS A 532 15.61 36.38 -5.61
CA CYS A 532 16.07 36.55 -6.99
C CYS A 532 15.33 35.64 -7.98
N ALA A 533 15.14 34.36 -7.67
CA ALA A 533 14.37 33.42 -8.49
C ALA A 533 12.88 33.83 -8.64
N MET A 534 12.23 34.27 -7.55
CA MET A 534 10.84 34.75 -7.57
C MET A 534 10.69 36.00 -8.43
N HIS A 535 11.54 37.01 -8.29
CA HIS A 535 11.48 38.21 -9.13
C HIS A 535 11.81 37.92 -10.61
N ALA A 536 12.68 36.95 -10.89
CA ALA A 536 13.01 36.51 -12.25
C ALA A 536 11.86 35.71 -12.90
N LEU A 537 11.21 34.82 -12.14
CA LEU A 537 9.99 34.11 -12.53
C LEU A 537 8.89 35.11 -12.92
N VAL A 538 8.61 36.08 -12.06
CA VAL A 538 7.59 37.11 -12.30
C VAL A 538 7.92 37.94 -13.55
N ALA A 539 9.19 38.33 -13.75
CA ALA A 539 9.60 39.07 -14.95
C ALA A 539 9.45 38.25 -16.24
N ALA A 540 9.84 36.97 -16.23
CA ALA A 540 9.67 36.09 -17.38
C ALA A 540 8.18 35.85 -17.68
N PHE A 541 7.38 35.60 -16.65
CA PHE A 541 5.94 35.33 -16.77
C PHE A 541 5.19 36.54 -17.33
N LEU A 542 5.34 37.72 -16.73
CA LEU A 542 4.68 38.93 -17.22
C LEU A 542 5.15 39.29 -18.64
N SER A 543 6.43 39.10 -18.96
CA SER A 543 6.97 39.35 -20.30
C SER A 543 6.37 38.43 -21.36
N ILE A 544 6.24 37.12 -21.11
CA ILE A 544 5.70 36.19 -22.11
C ILE A 544 4.18 36.34 -22.25
N VAL A 545 3.47 36.59 -21.14
CA VAL A 545 2.01 36.73 -21.14
C VAL A 545 1.54 38.05 -21.73
N SER A 546 2.23 39.17 -21.48
CA SER A 546 1.88 40.46 -22.13
C SER A 546 2.08 40.43 -23.65
N LEU A 547 3.08 39.68 -24.14
CA LEU A 547 3.24 39.38 -25.56
C LEU A 547 2.14 38.45 -26.09
N ALA A 548 1.85 37.36 -25.39
CA ALA A 548 0.86 36.36 -25.78
C ALA A 548 -0.60 36.89 -25.78
N ALA A 549 -0.88 37.89 -24.94
CA ALA A 549 -2.16 38.58 -24.85
C ALA A 549 -2.29 39.81 -25.79
N ASP A 550 -1.26 40.13 -26.59
CA ASP A 550 -1.14 41.34 -27.43
C ASP A 550 -1.33 42.68 -26.66
N LEU A 551 -0.91 42.72 -25.39
CA LEU A 551 -1.09 43.88 -24.51
C LEU A 551 0.02 44.92 -24.72
N SER A 552 0.08 45.52 -25.90
CA SER A 552 1.08 46.51 -26.30
C SER A 552 1.42 47.59 -25.23
N PRO A 553 0.45 48.22 -24.52
CA PRO A 553 0.76 49.19 -23.47
C PRO A 553 1.47 48.58 -22.25
N LEU A 554 1.12 47.35 -21.88
CA LEU A 554 1.68 46.61 -20.75
C LEU A 554 3.08 46.07 -21.08
N THR A 555 3.25 45.51 -22.27
CA THR A 555 4.55 45.04 -22.80
C THR A 555 5.61 46.15 -22.79
N LYS A 556 5.23 47.38 -23.13
CA LYS A 556 6.12 48.55 -23.08
C LYS A 556 6.57 48.87 -21.64
N TYR A 557 5.65 48.85 -20.67
CA TYR A 557 5.98 49.09 -19.26
C TYR A 557 6.88 47.97 -18.68
N ILE A 558 6.55 46.70 -18.95
CA ILE A 558 7.35 45.56 -18.52
C ILE A 558 8.78 45.64 -19.09
N SER A 559 8.90 46.02 -20.37
CA SER A 559 10.21 46.22 -21.03
C SER A 559 11.05 47.30 -20.36
N GLN A 560 10.45 48.40 -19.88
CA GLN A 560 11.15 49.46 -19.14
C GLN A 560 11.71 48.93 -17.81
N VAL A 561 10.89 48.23 -17.01
CA VAL A 561 11.33 47.62 -15.73
C VAL A 561 12.45 46.59 -15.96
N ILE A 562 12.35 45.78 -17.01
CA ILE A 562 13.38 44.80 -17.39
C ILE A 562 14.69 45.48 -17.81
N GLN A 563 14.64 46.59 -18.56
CA GLN A 563 15.84 47.36 -18.93
C GLN A 563 16.54 47.95 -17.71
N GLU A 564 15.79 48.50 -16.75
CA GLU A 564 16.33 49.01 -15.49
C GLU A 564 16.97 47.90 -14.63
N ARG A 565 16.31 46.73 -14.52
CA ARG A 565 16.92 45.55 -13.87
C ARG A 565 18.18 45.08 -14.61
N LYS A 566 18.19 45.08 -15.95
CA LYS A 566 19.36 44.65 -16.76
C LYS A 566 20.58 45.55 -16.54
N LYS A 567 20.36 46.85 -16.32
CA LYS A 567 21.41 47.83 -16.06
C LYS A 567 21.90 47.82 -14.61
N ASN A 568 20.98 47.74 -13.65
CA ASN A 568 21.25 48.08 -12.25
C ASN A 568 21.12 46.90 -11.26
N ALA A 569 20.43 45.81 -11.61
CA ALA A 569 20.17 44.68 -10.72
C ALA A 569 19.92 43.35 -11.49
N PRO A 570 20.92 42.83 -12.24
CA PRO A 570 20.73 41.69 -13.15
C PRO A 570 20.42 40.37 -12.43
N CYS A 571 20.66 40.28 -11.11
CA CYS A 571 20.29 39.12 -10.28
C CYS A 571 18.77 38.85 -10.25
N TYR A 572 17.92 39.85 -10.52
CA TYR A 572 16.46 39.71 -10.59
C TYR A 572 15.95 39.37 -12.02
N LEU A 573 16.84 38.89 -12.89
CA LEU A 573 16.52 38.45 -14.25
C LEU A 573 16.86 36.96 -14.46
N PRO A 574 16.13 36.24 -15.34
CA PRO A 574 16.31 34.80 -15.50
C PRO A 574 17.74 34.35 -15.83
N SER A 575 18.47 35.13 -16.63
CA SER A 575 19.84 34.85 -17.05
C SER A 575 20.86 34.73 -15.90
N VAL A 576 20.54 35.26 -14.72
CA VAL A 576 21.37 35.15 -13.52
C VAL A 576 20.69 34.28 -12.47
N ALA A 577 19.39 34.46 -12.24
CA ALA A 577 18.66 33.75 -11.19
C ALA A 577 18.56 32.22 -11.41
N PHE A 578 18.43 31.75 -12.66
CA PHE A 578 18.34 30.32 -12.99
C PHE A 578 19.68 29.71 -13.43
N ASN A 579 20.78 30.46 -13.37
CA ASN A 579 22.10 29.95 -13.74
C ASN A 579 22.67 29.05 -12.62
N ARG A 580 22.67 27.73 -12.86
CA ARG A 580 23.15 26.68 -11.96
C ARG A 580 24.65 26.78 -11.62
N SER A 581 25.43 27.60 -12.34
CA SER A 581 26.86 27.85 -12.09
C SER A 581 27.13 28.98 -11.09
N ASN A 582 26.10 29.72 -10.66
CA ASN A 582 26.26 30.83 -9.73
C ASN A 582 26.46 30.37 -8.28
N THR A 583 27.23 31.13 -7.51
CA THR A 583 27.52 30.86 -6.10
C THR A 583 26.88 31.92 -5.21
N SER A 584 26.95 31.77 -3.88
CA SER A 584 26.43 32.78 -2.93
C SER A 584 27.03 34.18 -3.15
N ALA A 585 28.25 34.28 -3.69
CA ALA A 585 28.90 35.55 -4.03
C ALA A 585 28.38 36.20 -5.33
N SER A 586 27.58 35.48 -6.13
CA SER A 586 26.94 36.00 -7.34
C SER A 586 25.67 36.84 -7.06
N TYR A 587 25.26 36.91 -5.79
CA TYR A 587 24.04 37.61 -5.35
C TYR A 587 24.42 38.77 -4.41
N PRO A 588 23.67 39.90 -4.42
CA PRO A 588 23.99 41.06 -3.59
C PRO A 588 23.82 40.76 -2.11
N SER A 589 24.78 41.23 -1.30
CA SER A 589 24.78 41.07 0.17
C SER A 589 23.75 41.93 0.89
N ASP A 590 23.27 43.00 0.24
CA ASP A 590 22.37 44.00 0.79
C ASP A 590 21.07 44.00 -0.03
N SER A 591 19.93 43.79 0.64
CA SER A 591 18.66 43.43 -0.02
C SER A 591 17.71 44.61 -0.25
N ALA A 592 18.22 45.84 -0.26
CA ALA A 592 17.44 47.05 -0.50
C ALA A 592 16.98 47.16 -1.97
N MET A 593 15.80 46.61 -2.30
CA MET A 593 15.19 46.81 -3.62
C MET A 593 14.66 48.24 -3.77
N LYS A 594 14.89 48.83 -4.95
CA LYS A 594 14.29 50.11 -5.34
C LYS A 594 12.91 49.88 -5.97
N GLU A 595 11.97 50.78 -5.70
CA GLU A 595 10.63 50.77 -6.32
C GLU A 595 10.68 50.73 -7.85
N SER A 596 11.68 51.38 -8.46
CA SER A 596 11.91 51.37 -9.91
C SER A 596 12.22 49.98 -10.51
N TRP A 597 12.50 48.97 -9.68
CA TRP A 597 12.71 47.59 -10.12
C TRP A 597 11.46 46.72 -9.94
N LEU A 598 10.40 47.23 -9.31
CA LEU A 598 9.18 46.47 -9.02
C LEU A 598 8.12 46.71 -10.09
N PHE A 599 7.30 45.68 -10.33
CA PHE A 599 6.09 45.81 -11.11
C PHE A 599 5.01 46.45 -10.22
N ASN A 600 4.60 47.67 -10.54
CA ASN A 600 3.63 48.45 -9.78
C ASN A 600 2.19 48.07 -10.18
N VAL A 601 1.34 47.79 -9.20
CA VAL A 601 -0.03 47.29 -9.42
C VAL A 601 -0.94 48.34 -10.03
N ASP A 602 -0.83 49.61 -9.62
CA ASP A 602 -1.64 50.71 -10.14
C ASP A 602 -1.34 50.96 -11.62
N VAL A 603 -0.06 50.97 -12.01
CA VAL A 603 0.37 51.13 -13.41
C VAL A 603 -0.12 49.96 -14.26
N ILE A 604 -0.01 48.72 -13.77
CA ILE A 604 -0.53 47.54 -14.47
C ILE A 604 -2.05 47.61 -14.61
N SER A 605 -2.76 48.00 -13.54
CA SER A 605 -4.21 48.19 -13.55
C SER A 605 -4.65 49.27 -14.53
N GLU A 606 -3.91 50.38 -14.64
CA GLU A 606 -4.17 51.44 -15.63
C GLU A 606 -4.01 50.92 -17.07
N LYS A 607 -2.93 50.18 -17.37
CA LYS A 607 -2.70 49.62 -18.72
C LYS A 607 -3.66 48.51 -19.10
N LEU A 608 -4.15 47.73 -18.13
CA LEU A 608 -5.19 46.73 -18.35
C LEU A 608 -6.57 47.38 -18.55
N LYS A 609 -6.93 48.38 -17.75
CA LYS A 609 -8.15 49.20 -17.96
C LYS A 609 -8.16 49.84 -19.36
N SER A 610 -7.03 50.36 -19.83
CA SER A 610 -6.93 50.96 -21.17
C SER A 610 -7.05 49.96 -22.32
N GLN A 611 -7.16 48.65 -22.04
CA GLN A 611 -7.42 47.58 -22.99
C GLN A 611 -8.75 46.85 -22.72
N GLY A 612 -9.60 47.38 -21.82
CA GLY A 612 -10.95 46.86 -21.56
C GLY A 612 -11.07 45.79 -20.47
N PHE A 613 -9.99 45.45 -19.77
CA PHE A 613 -10.02 44.40 -18.73
C PHE A 613 -10.65 44.88 -17.42
N GLU A 614 -11.42 44.00 -16.78
CA GLU A 614 -11.88 44.21 -15.40
C GLU A 614 -10.72 43.95 -14.41
N VAL A 615 -10.32 44.97 -13.67
CA VAL A 615 -9.17 44.92 -12.73
C VAL A 615 -9.58 45.00 -11.26
N SER A 616 -10.87 44.87 -10.95
CA SER A 616 -11.42 44.87 -9.58
C SER A 616 -10.69 43.90 -8.64
N LYS A 617 -10.32 42.73 -9.15
CA LYS A 617 -9.67 41.63 -8.42
C LYS A 617 -8.17 41.84 -8.17
N LEU A 618 -7.48 42.72 -8.89
CA LEU A 618 -6.01 42.84 -8.85
C LEU A 618 -5.47 43.33 -7.50
N ASN A 619 -6.24 44.17 -6.78
CA ASN A 619 -5.88 44.71 -5.47
C ASN A 619 -6.41 43.87 -4.29
N ALA A 620 -7.11 42.78 -4.54
CA ALA A 620 -7.59 41.88 -3.49
C ALA A 620 -6.54 40.81 -3.18
N ALA A 621 -6.31 40.50 -1.89
CA ALA A 621 -5.39 39.44 -1.46
C ALA A 621 -5.72 38.10 -2.15
N LEU A 622 -4.71 37.33 -2.57
CA LEU A 622 -4.93 36.02 -3.18
C LEU A 622 -5.76 35.12 -2.23
N VAL A 623 -6.73 34.38 -2.79
CA VAL A 623 -7.88 33.76 -2.09
C VAL A 623 -7.50 33.07 -0.77
N SER A 624 -8.36 33.24 0.25
CA SER A 624 -8.24 32.59 1.56
C SER A 624 -8.00 31.07 1.46
N ARG A 625 -7.17 30.55 2.37
CA ARG A 625 -6.75 29.13 2.44
C ARG A 625 -7.92 28.19 2.10
N PRO A 626 -7.83 27.37 1.04
CA PRO A 626 -8.97 26.59 0.57
C PRO A 626 -9.53 25.66 1.64
N ALA A 627 -10.86 25.49 1.68
CA ALA A 627 -11.53 24.59 2.62
C ALA A 627 -11.02 23.14 2.54
N SER A 628 -10.56 22.71 1.36
CA SER A 628 -9.91 21.40 1.13
C SER A 628 -8.57 21.23 1.87
N VAL A 629 -7.96 22.33 2.34
CA VAL A 629 -6.69 22.42 3.08
C VAL A 629 -6.92 22.80 4.55
N VAL A 630 -8.17 22.83 5.03
CA VAL A 630 -8.50 23.01 6.46
C VAL A 630 -8.22 21.70 7.21
N ILE A 631 -6.94 21.49 7.46
CA ILE A 631 -6.42 20.74 8.61
C ILE A 631 -5.60 21.76 9.39
N GLN A 632 -6.17 22.20 10.52
CA GLN A 632 -5.54 22.96 11.61
C GLN A 632 -4.57 24.10 11.20
N ASP A 633 -5.09 25.32 11.12
CA ASP A 633 -4.38 26.52 11.60
C ASP A 633 -5.36 27.34 12.45
N THR A 634 -5.24 27.24 13.78
CA THR A 634 -6.03 28.03 14.73
C THR A 634 -5.18 29.16 15.30
N SER A 635 -4.92 30.20 14.50
CA SER A 635 -4.46 31.50 15.00
C SER A 635 -4.81 32.66 14.05
N GLY A 636 -6.08 33.09 14.08
CA GLY A 636 -6.58 34.26 13.34
C GLY A 636 -7.95 34.71 13.87
N SER A 637 -8.19 36.02 13.98
CA SER A 637 -9.36 36.60 14.68
C SER A 637 -10.71 36.19 14.09
N LEU A 638 -11.66 35.83 14.96
CA LEU A 638 -13.03 35.39 14.62
C LEU A 638 -14.04 36.55 14.41
N SER A 639 -13.59 37.77 14.15
CA SER A 639 -14.45 38.96 14.16
C SER A 639 -15.26 39.24 12.89
N ASP A 640 -14.85 38.72 11.72
CA ASP A 640 -15.28 39.27 10.42
C ASP A 640 -16.19 38.33 9.59
N ILE A 641 -16.66 37.22 10.16
CA ILE A 641 -17.45 36.18 9.45
C ILE A 641 -18.96 36.53 9.34
N HIS A 642 -19.39 37.71 9.78
CA HIS A 642 -20.81 38.13 9.72
C HIS A 642 -21.22 39.01 8.53
N SER A 643 -20.33 39.24 7.56
CA SER A 643 -20.66 39.96 6.32
C SER A 643 -20.20 39.19 5.07
N ILE A 644 -21.12 38.42 4.49
CA ILE A 644 -21.39 38.18 3.04
C ILE A 644 -22.42 37.04 2.98
N ILE A 645 -23.70 37.43 3.09
CA ILE A 645 -24.84 36.69 2.53
C ILE A 645 -25.73 37.78 1.90
N GLU A 646 -25.56 38.02 0.61
CA GLU A 646 -26.55 38.76 -0.18
C GLU A 646 -27.35 37.77 -1.06
N PRO A 647 -28.68 37.91 -1.15
CA PRO A 647 -29.54 36.96 -1.86
C PRO A 647 -29.87 37.45 -3.27
N ASP A 648 -29.28 36.85 -4.30
CA ASP A 648 -29.61 37.18 -5.70
C ASP A 648 -31.02 36.70 -6.08
N SER A 649 -31.88 37.68 -6.37
CA SER A 649 -33.20 37.51 -6.99
C SER A 649 -33.11 37.81 -8.50
N PRO A 650 -33.89 37.14 -9.37
CA PRO A 650 -33.67 37.20 -10.81
C PRO A 650 -34.38 38.38 -11.49
N SER A 651 -33.69 39.07 -12.42
CA SER A 651 -34.37 39.92 -13.40
C SER A 651 -33.63 40.05 -14.74
N SER A 652 -34.41 40.00 -15.83
CA SER A 652 -34.13 40.59 -17.16
C SER A 652 -33.35 39.79 -18.23
N THR A 653 -34.05 38.86 -18.87
CA THR A 653 -33.80 38.34 -20.24
C THR A 653 -34.13 39.41 -21.32
N PRO A 654 -33.66 39.33 -22.59
CA PRO A 654 -34.15 38.37 -23.60
C PRO A 654 -33.05 37.78 -24.54
N GLY A 655 -33.25 36.68 -25.28
CA GLY A 655 -34.41 35.79 -25.42
C GLY A 655 -34.11 34.56 -26.33
N MET A 656 -35.17 33.79 -26.65
CA MET A 656 -35.21 32.57 -27.48
C MET A 656 -34.63 31.25 -26.91
N GLY A 657 -35.54 30.38 -26.43
CA GLY A 657 -35.49 28.95 -26.77
C GLY A 657 -35.14 27.93 -25.68
N LYS A 658 -35.81 27.93 -24.51
CA LYS A 658 -35.83 26.74 -23.64
C LYS A 658 -36.96 25.80 -24.06
N VAL A 659 -36.63 24.50 -24.18
CA VAL A 659 -37.60 23.42 -24.01
C VAL A 659 -37.73 23.19 -22.51
N GLU A 660 -38.93 23.33 -21.97
CA GLU A 660 -39.20 23.03 -20.55
C GLU A 660 -39.28 21.51 -20.33
N ALA A 661 -38.77 21.05 -19.20
CA ALA A 661 -38.87 19.65 -18.80
C ALA A 661 -40.22 19.43 -18.12
N ASP A 662 -41.01 18.51 -18.68
CA ASP A 662 -42.34 18.15 -18.19
C ASP A 662 -42.27 17.51 -16.78
N PRO A 663 -42.92 18.10 -15.76
CA PRO A 663 -42.96 17.54 -14.41
C PRO A 663 -43.60 16.16 -14.32
N GLU A 664 -44.59 15.86 -15.17
CA GLU A 664 -45.23 14.53 -15.20
C GLU A 664 -44.28 13.47 -15.72
N ALA A 665 -43.39 13.81 -16.66
CA ALA A 665 -42.35 12.92 -17.15
C ALA A 665 -41.33 12.58 -16.05
N GLU A 666 -40.91 13.54 -15.22
CA GLU A 666 -39.94 13.29 -14.14
C GLU A 666 -40.54 12.42 -13.02
N GLN A 667 -41.83 12.60 -12.71
CA GLN A 667 -42.54 11.79 -11.73
C GLN A 667 -42.88 10.39 -12.27
N SER A 668 -43.22 10.28 -13.55
CA SER A 668 -43.38 9.01 -14.27
C SER A 668 -42.06 8.23 -14.35
N GLU A 669 -40.95 8.90 -14.60
CA GLU A 669 -39.60 8.29 -14.65
C GLU A 669 -39.18 7.79 -13.26
N LYS A 670 -39.47 8.52 -12.18
CA LYS A 670 -39.27 8.06 -10.79
C LYS A 670 -40.12 6.83 -10.48
N ILE A 671 -41.42 6.83 -10.80
CA ILE A 671 -42.30 5.66 -10.62
C ILE A 671 -41.82 4.46 -11.46
N ARG A 672 -41.32 4.70 -12.68
CA ARG A 672 -40.75 3.68 -13.56
C ARG A 672 -39.48 3.08 -12.97
N GLN A 673 -38.56 3.90 -12.47
CA GLN A 673 -37.33 3.44 -11.80
C GLN A 673 -37.66 2.65 -10.52
N GLN A 674 -38.65 3.09 -9.74
CA GLN A 674 -39.08 2.41 -8.52
C GLN A 674 -39.73 1.05 -8.80
N LYS A 675 -40.61 0.95 -9.82
CA LYS A 675 -41.17 -0.34 -10.29
C LYS A 675 -40.10 -1.29 -10.86
N ILE A 676 -39.10 -0.76 -11.57
CA ILE A 676 -37.94 -1.55 -12.02
C ILE A 676 -37.21 -2.11 -10.80
N TYR A 677 -36.90 -1.26 -9.82
CA TYR A 677 -36.18 -1.63 -8.59
C TYR A 677 -36.93 -2.69 -7.76
N GLU A 678 -38.25 -2.59 -7.65
CA GLU A 678 -39.07 -3.62 -7.00
C GLU A 678 -39.10 -4.93 -7.80
N SER A 679 -39.22 -4.89 -9.13
CA SER A 679 -39.22 -6.11 -9.95
C SER A 679 -37.90 -6.89 -9.90
N PHE A 680 -36.77 -6.20 -9.76
CA PHE A 680 -35.45 -6.82 -9.51
C PHE A 680 -35.32 -7.45 -8.11
N ARG A 681 -36.20 -7.07 -7.17
CA ARG A 681 -36.14 -7.48 -5.77
C ARG A 681 -37.16 -8.57 -5.41
N THR A 682 -38.22 -8.75 -6.20
CA THR A 682 -39.29 -9.73 -5.95
C THR A 682 -39.59 -10.69 -7.11
N GLY A 683 -39.06 -10.45 -8.31
CA GLY A 683 -39.26 -11.31 -9.47
C GLY A 683 -38.41 -12.60 -9.43
N PRO A 684 -38.88 -13.72 -10.02
CA PRO A 684 -38.05 -14.91 -10.23
C PRO A 684 -36.83 -14.60 -11.12
N PHE A 685 -35.71 -15.29 -10.87
CA PHE A 685 -34.46 -15.02 -11.57
C PHE A 685 -34.58 -15.24 -13.08
N GLU A 686 -35.30 -16.28 -13.50
CA GLU A 686 -35.57 -16.60 -14.91
C GLU A 686 -36.32 -15.47 -15.62
N GLU A 687 -37.25 -14.78 -14.93
CA GLU A 687 -38.01 -13.68 -15.53
C GLU A 687 -37.15 -12.41 -15.67
N ILE A 688 -36.22 -12.19 -14.74
CA ILE A 688 -35.24 -11.09 -14.79
C ILE A 688 -34.22 -11.33 -15.91
N VAL A 689 -33.73 -12.56 -16.06
CA VAL A 689 -32.83 -12.97 -17.16
C VAL A 689 -33.55 -12.84 -18.51
N ALA A 690 -34.76 -13.39 -18.66
CA ALA A 690 -35.54 -13.27 -19.89
C ALA A 690 -35.84 -11.82 -20.26
N ARG A 691 -36.14 -10.94 -19.29
CA ARG A 691 -36.28 -9.48 -19.55
C ARG A 691 -34.96 -8.82 -19.94
N SER A 692 -33.83 -9.26 -19.40
CA SER A 692 -32.50 -8.77 -19.76
C SER A 692 -32.11 -9.18 -21.18
N GLU A 693 -32.29 -10.45 -21.53
CA GLU A 693 -32.07 -10.98 -22.88
C GLU A 693 -33.00 -10.33 -23.90
N ALA A 694 -34.29 -10.19 -23.60
CA ALA A 694 -35.23 -9.48 -24.47
C ALA A 694 -34.84 -7.99 -24.65
N LYS A 695 -34.29 -7.34 -23.61
CA LYS A 695 -33.72 -5.97 -23.73
C LYS A 695 -32.49 -5.96 -24.62
N ASN A 696 -31.60 -6.94 -24.48
CA ASN A 696 -30.35 -7.03 -25.23
C ASN A 696 -30.62 -7.35 -26.71
N GLN A 697 -31.58 -8.25 -26.99
CA GLN A 697 -32.10 -8.50 -28.34
C GLN A 697 -32.80 -7.27 -28.92
N LYS A 698 -33.56 -6.51 -28.12
CA LYS A 698 -34.21 -5.26 -28.59
C LYS A 698 -33.19 -4.12 -28.81
N PHE A 699 -32.08 -4.11 -28.08
CA PHE A 699 -30.94 -3.21 -28.30
C PHE A 699 -30.16 -3.61 -29.56
N GLN A 700 -29.80 -4.89 -29.72
CA GLN A 700 -29.23 -5.46 -30.95
C GLN A 700 -30.11 -5.19 -32.17
N LYS A 701 -31.42 -5.39 -32.06
CA LYS A 701 -32.36 -5.09 -33.14
C LYS A 701 -32.39 -3.60 -33.49
N ARG A 702 -32.41 -2.70 -32.49
CA ARG A 702 -32.26 -1.25 -32.73
C ARG A 702 -30.91 -0.88 -33.32
N LEU A 703 -29.82 -1.55 -32.90
CA LEU A 703 -28.48 -1.31 -33.43
C LEU A 703 -28.43 -1.69 -34.91
N ASN A 704 -29.02 -2.83 -35.28
CA ASN A 704 -29.13 -3.27 -36.67
C ASN A 704 -30.09 -2.36 -37.47
N GLU A 705 -31.25 -1.98 -36.92
CA GLU A 705 -32.15 -0.98 -37.54
C GLU A 705 -31.44 0.38 -37.76
N ILE A 706 -30.56 0.80 -36.86
CA ILE A 706 -29.73 2.01 -37.00
C ILE A 706 -28.66 1.80 -38.08
N LEU A 707 -27.95 0.67 -38.09
CA LEU A 707 -26.94 0.35 -39.10
C LEU A 707 -27.55 0.24 -40.51
N ASP A 708 -28.73 -0.38 -40.64
CA ASP A 708 -29.50 -0.46 -41.89
C ASP A 708 -30.02 0.94 -42.31
N SER A 709 -30.40 1.81 -41.36
CA SER A 709 -30.78 3.20 -41.65
C SER A 709 -29.61 4.08 -42.10
N ILE A 710 -28.38 3.74 -41.69
CA ILE A 710 -27.14 4.39 -42.18
C ILE A 710 -26.75 3.82 -43.55
N GLY A 711 -27.12 2.56 -43.84
CA GLY A 711 -26.88 1.90 -45.13
C GLY A 711 -27.82 2.30 -46.26
N ASN A 712 -29.06 2.70 -45.96
CA ASN A 712 -30.09 3.00 -46.98
C ASN A 712 -30.91 4.27 -46.67
N SER A 713 -30.52 5.42 -47.23
CA SER A 713 -31.43 6.39 -47.89
C SER A 713 -30.74 7.70 -48.29
N THR A 714 -30.13 7.70 -49.48
CA THR A 714 -30.30 8.84 -50.38
C THR A 714 -31.75 8.90 -50.88
N GLU A 715 -32.21 10.10 -51.26
CA GLU A 715 -33.46 10.40 -52.02
C GLU A 715 -34.79 10.65 -51.27
N THR A 716 -35.07 11.96 -51.12
CA THR A 716 -36.31 12.69 -51.47
C THR A 716 -37.70 12.39 -50.85
N SER A 717 -38.32 13.51 -50.43
CA SER A 717 -39.73 13.92 -50.60
C SER A 717 -40.77 13.71 -49.46
N SER A 718 -41.62 14.74 -49.33
CA SER A 718 -42.83 14.88 -48.51
C SER A 718 -44.07 14.89 -49.45
N PRO A 719 -45.36 15.02 -49.03
CA PRO A 719 -45.90 15.33 -47.68
C PRO A 719 -47.25 14.67 -47.23
N SER A 720 -47.61 14.88 -45.95
CA SER A 720 -48.97 15.16 -45.41
C SER A 720 -50.09 14.08 -45.28
N LYS A 721 -50.70 13.94 -44.08
CA LYS A 721 -52.07 14.41 -43.67
C LYS A 721 -52.77 13.60 -42.53
N PHE A 722 -53.39 14.33 -41.58
CA PHE A 722 -54.71 14.10 -40.92
C PHE A 722 -54.88 12.88 -39.94
N ASN A 723 -55.71 12.87 -38.87
CA ASN A 723 -56.45 13.91 -38.11
C ASN A 723 -57.09 13.34 -36.80
N LEU A 724 -57.49 14.20 -35.83
CA LEU A 724 -58.64 14.07 -34.87
C LEU A 724 -58.61 12.94 -33.78
N SER A 725 -59.25 13.01 -32.59
CA SER A 725 -60.14 14.03 -31.93
C SER A 725 -60.45 13.73 -30.44
N HIS A 726 -60.73 14.79 -29.64
CA HIS A 726 -61.61 14.91 -28.43
C HIS A 726 -61.36 14.02 -27.17
N GLY A 727 -61.69 14.44 -25.92
CA GLY A 727 -62.19 15.73 -25.38
C GLY A 727 -62.88 15.60 -23.99
N GLY A 728 -62.89 16.67 -23.17
CA GLY A 728 -63.69 16.89 -21.92
C GLY A 728 -63.34 16.05 -20.67
N GLU A 729 -63.72 16.42 -19.43
CA GLU A 729 -64.27 17.68 -18.85
C GLU A 729 -64.27 17.61 -17.28
N ASP A 730 -64.26 18.78 -16.63
CA ASP A 730 -64.85 19.18 -15.31
C ASP A 730 -64.43 18.71 -13.88
N GLY A 731 -64.43 19.72 -12.99
CA GLY A 731 -64.88 19.70 -11.57
C GLY A 731 -63.85 19.47 -10.45
N GLU A 732 -63.89 20.08 -9.26
CA GLU A 732 -64.25 21.41 -8.67
C GLU A 732 -64.11 21.27 -7.12
N ASP A 733 -64.04 22.40 -6.42
CA ASP A 733 -64.39 22.67 -5.00
C ASP A 733 -63.55 22.24 -3.74
N GLU A 734 -62.90 23.28 -3.19
CA GLU A 734 -63.02 23.89 -1.83
C GLU A 734 -62.91 23.10 -0.48
N ASP A 735 -61.82 23.38 0.26
CA ASP A 735 -61.75 24.19 1.53
C ASP A 735 -62.62 23.84 2.79
N PRO A 736 -62.54 24.54 3.96
CA PRO A 736 -61.39 24.99 4.79
C PRO A 736 -61.51 24.61 6.32
N PHE A 737 -60.77 25.34 7.19
CA PHE A 737 -60.87 25.58 8.67
C PHE A 737 -59.89 24.85 9.61
N LEU A 738 -59.44 25.41 10.78
CA LEU A 738 -59.09 26.80 11.19
C LEU A 738 -58.47 26.81 12.61
N PHE A 739 -57.36 27.55 12.83
CA PHE A 739 -56.95 28.27 14.08
C PHE A 739 -56.81 27.52 15.45
N LYS A 740 -56.32 28.10 16.57
CA LYS A 740 -55.17 29.01 16.92
C LYS A 740 -55.22 29.33 18.45
N TYR A 741 -54.11 29.78 19.05
CA TYR A 741 -54.01 30.52 20.36
C TYR A 741 -54.32 29.74 21.67
N GLU A 742 -53.89 30.11 22.90
CA GLU A 742 -53.13 31.29 23.41
C GLU A 742 -52.37 31.05 24.76
N LEU A 743 -51.50 32.02 25.13
CA LEU A 743 -51.00 32.56 26.44
C LEU A 743 -51.42 31.94 27.83
N ALA A 744 -50.84 32.23 29.01
CA ALA A 744 -49.51 32.68 29.51
C ALA A 744 -49.54 32.89 31.06
N SER A 745 -48.36 32.90 31.73
CA SER A 745 -48.07 33.53 33.07
C SER A 745 -48.75 32.92 34.34
N LYS A 746 -48.41 33.21 35.61
CA LYS A 746 -47.19 33.59 36.41
C LYS A 746 -47.61 33.61 37.91
N GLY A 747 -46.72 33.44 38.91
CA GLY A 747 -46.92 34.06 40.26
C GLY A 747 -46.47 33.31 41.53
N ASN A 748 -45.61 33.96 42.34
CA ASN A 748 -45.02 33.54 43.63
C ASN A 748 -45.93 33.59 44.88
N ILE A 749 -45.57 32.80 45.92
CA ILE A 749 -45.88 32.98 47.39
C ILE A 749 -44.72 32.29 48.19
N ASN A 750 -44.36 32.55 49.47
CA ASN A 750 -44.02 33.78 50.24
C ASN A 750 -43.37 33.36 51.62
N HIS A 751 -42.81 34.30 52.39
CA HIS A 751 -42.34 34.21 53.82
C HIS A 751 -41.05 33.40 54.13
N GLY A 752 -40.24 33.72 55.16
CA GLY A 752 -40.22 34.87 56.09
C GLY A 752 -39.58 34.54 57.48
N VAL A 753 -39.14 35.58 58.23
CA VAL A 753 -38.73 35.60 59.68
C VAL A 753 -37.25 35.33 60.07
N ASN A 754 -36.50 36.43 60.25
CA ASN A 754 -35.81 36.94 61.47
C ASN A 754 -34.95 36.13 62.49
N ASP A 755 -33.94 36.86 62.98
CA ASP A 755 -33.33 36.95 64.35
C ASP A 755 -32.22 35.98 64.86
N GLU A 756 -30.99 36.50 64.76
CA GLU A 756 -30.02 36.80 65.86
C GLU A 756 -29.24 35.75 66.71
N VAL A 757 -27.94 36.07 66.87
CA VAL A 757 -27.00 35.78 67.98
C VAL A 757 -26.11 34.49 67.98
N CYS A 758 -24.81 34.75 68.22
CA CYS A 758 -23.70 33.88 68.65
C CYS A 758 -22.92 32.99 67.64
N ASN A 759 -21.76 33.53 67.22
CA ASN A 759 -20.41 32.95 67.30
C ASN A 759 -20.08 31.58 66.64
N SER A 760 -19.02 31.42 65.84
CA SER A 760 -18.01 32.41 65.40
C SER A 760 -17.21 31.95 64.18
N LYS A 761 -16.80 32.90 63.34
CA LYS A 761 -15.48 32.86 62.70
C LYS A 761 -14.43 33.29 63.74
N LEU A 762 -13.49 32.41 64.05
CA LEU A 762 -12.10 32.76 64.39
C LEU A 762 -11.25 31.90 63.43
N LEU A 763 -10.57 32.38 62.38
CA LEU A 763 -9.83 33.63 62.18
C LEU A 763 -8.55 33.67 63.04
N TYR A 764 -7.43 34.09 62.42
CA TYR A 764 -6.05 34.13 62.94
C TYR A 764 -5.38 32.75 63.14
N ASN A 765 -4.34 32.38 62.39
CA ASN A 765 -3.07 33.10 62.17
C ASN A 765 -2.42 32.71 60.81
N VAL A 766 -1.44 33.42 60.23
CA VAL A 766 -1.05 34.84 60.36
C VAL A 766 -0.40 35.29 59.06
N HIS A 767 -0.60 36.57 58.77
CA HIS A 767 0.02 37.36 57.72
C HIS A 767 1.54 37.52 57.95
N PHE A 768 2.44 36.69 57.36
CA PHE A 768 3.85 37.08 57.07
C PHE A 768 4.64 36.02 56.25
N PHE A 769 4.71 36.15 54.92
CA PHE A 769 5.97 36.34 54.17
C PHE A 769 5.71 36.37 52.65
N LEU A 770 5.97 37.55 52.07
CA LEU A 770 6.11 37.77 50.64
C LEU A 770 7.62 37.83 50.34
N LEU A 771 8.02 37.55 49.08
CA LEU A 771 9.40 37.44 48.57
C LEU A 771 10.21 36.18 48.99
N VAL A 772 10.20 35.15 48.13
CA VAL A 772 11.32 34.85 47.21
C VAL A 772 10.77 34.30 45.88
N ALA A 773 11.39 34.68 44.77
CA ALA A 773 11.29 34.11 43.40
C ALA A 773 9.91 34.10 42.68
N LYS A 774 9.70 35.17 41.90
CA LYS A 774 8.91 35.15 40.66
C LYS A 774 9.85 34.91 39.47
N LYS A 775 9.37 34.23 38.41
CA LYS A 775 9.97 33.86 37.09
C LYS A 775 10.24 32.35 36.97
N SER A 776 9.81 31.66 35.91
CA SER A 776 9.48 32.16 34.56
C SER A 776 8.01 32.04 34.12
N THR A 777 7.67 32.87 33.14
CA THR A 777 6.45 32.91 32.30
C THR A 777 6.27 31.60 31.49
N CYS A 778 5.08 31.24 30.97
CA CYS A 778 4.10 32.06 30.23
C CYS A 778 2.62 31.74 30.50
N ASN A 779 1.75 32.69 30.14
CA ASN A 779 0.29 32.64 30.30
C ASN A 779 -0.41 31.71 29.29
N GLY A 780 -1.53 31.12 29.73
CA GLY A 780 -2.61 30.58 28.90
C GLY A 780 -3.82 30.28 29.78
N PHE A 781 -4.99 30.86 29.49
CA PHE A 781 -6.20 30.68 30.31
C PHE A 781 -6.70 29.23 30.25
N CYS A 782 -6.77 28.55 31.40
CA CYS A 782 -7.58 27.34 31.55
C CYS A 782 -8.91 27.69 32.23
N VAL A 783 -10.00 27.70 31.47
CA VAL A 783 -11.34 27.59 32.04
C VAL A 783 -11.51 26.15 32.53
N ALA A 784 -11.78 25.96 33.82
CA ALA A 784 -11.99 24.62 34.37
C ALA A 784 -13.33 24.04 33.88
N LEU A 785 -13.27 23.10 32.93
CA LEU A 785 -14.42 22.29 32.53
C LEU A 785 -14.80 21.34 33.67
N ASN A 786 -16.00 21.49 34.22
CA ASN A 786 -16.57 20.56 35.18
C ASN A 786 -17.03 19.29 34.45
N TYR A 787 -16.19 18.25 34.43
CA TYR A 787 -16.55 16.93 33.94
C TYR A 787 -17.42 16.15 34.94
N ASP A 788 -18.42 15.44 34.45
CA ASP A 788 -19.30 14.59 35.28
C ASP A 788 -18.55 13.35 35.79
N CYS A 789 -17.60 12.82 35.00
CA CYS A 789 -16.76 11.68 35.37
C CYS A 789 -15.38 11.71 34.70
N ASP A 790 -14.45 10.85 35.15
CA ASP A 790 -13.16 10.66 34.48
C ASP A 790 -13.34 9.84 33.19
N VAL A 791 -14.12 8.77 33.28
CA VAL A 791 -14.36 7.84 32.17
C VAL A 791 -15.86 7.58 32.02
N VAL A 792 -16.39 7.71 30.81
CA VAL A 792 -17.69 7.14 30.44
C VAL A 792 -17.47 5.92 29.55
N ILE A 793 -18.15 4.82 29.86
CA ILE A 793 -18.09 3.58 29.09
C ILE A 793 -19.45 3.36 28.44
N VAL A 794 -19.46 3.24 27.12
CA VAL A 794 -20.67 2.99 26.34
C VAL A 794 -20.78 1.48 26.09
N GLY A 795 -21.79 0.84 26.69
CA GLY A 795 -22.03 -0.59 26.67
C GLY A 795 -21.45 -1.31 27.88
N SER A 796 -22.29 -2.07 28.60
CA SER A 796 -21.90 -2.93 29.74
C SER A 796 -21.78 -4.40 29.33
N GLY A 797 -21.14 -4.66 28.19
CA GLY A 797 -20.78 -6.03 27.79
C GLY A 797 -19.66 -6.63 28.66
N VAL A 798 -19.08 -7.75 28.21
CA VAL A 798 -17.92 -8.41 28.85
C VAL A 798 -16.79 -7.39 29.10
N LEU A 799 -16.39 -6.68 28.04
CA LEU A 799 -15.38 -5.63 28.12
C LEU A 799 -15.78 -4.48 29.06
N GLY A 800 -16.97 -3.91 28.82
CA GLY A 800 -17.39 -2.68 29.48
C GLY A 800 -17.55 -2.85 30.99
N SER A 801 -18.11 -3.99 31.41
CA SER A 801 -18.26 -4.34 32.83
C SER A 801 -16.90 -4.57 33.50
N ALA A 802 -16.01 -5.33 32.86
CA ALA A 802 -14.66 -5.59 33.40
C ALA A 802 -13.83 -4.29 33.52
N LEU A 803 -13.84 -3.45 32.48
CA LEU A 803 -13.19 -2.14 32.51
C LEU A 803 -13.78 -1.23 33.58
N ALA A 804 -15.11 -1.16 33.70
CA ALA A 804 -15.75 -0.32 34.70
C ALA A 804 -15.30 -0.67 36.12
N THR A 805 -15.34 -1.96 36.46
CA THR A 805 -14.93 -2.45 37.79
C THR A 805 -13.45 -2.17 38.07
N VAL A 806 -12.55 -2.46 37.13
CA VAL A 806 -11.10 -2.31 37.35
C VAL A 806 -10.68 -0.84 37.38
N LEU A 807 -11.21 0.00 36.48
CA LEU A 807 -10.94 1.45 36.50
C LEU A 807 -11.48 2.12 37.76
N SER A 808 -12.64 1.67 38.25
CA SER A 808 -13.22 2.18 39.50
C SER A 808 -12.43 1.73 40.74
N ARG A 809 -11.91 0.49 40.75
CA ARG A 809 -10.95 -0.02 41.75
C ARG A 809 -9.64 0.77 41.73
N ASP A 810 -9.15 1.15 40.55
CA ASP A 810 -7.98 2.03 40.36
C ASP A 810 -8.28 3.51 40.72
N GLY A 811 -9.47 3.82 41.26
CA GLY A 811 -9.82 5.13 41.80
C GLY A 811 -10.48 6.12 40.83
N ARG A 812 -10.79 5.71 39.59
CA ARG A 812 -11.48 6.57 38.61
C ARG A 812 -12.96 6.71 38.92
N LYS A 813 -13.52 7.91 38.69
CA LYS A 813 -14.97 8.10 38.63
C LYS A 813 -15.47 7.59 37.28
N VAL A 814 -16.20 6.48 37.27
CA VAL A 814 -16.68 5.80 36.05
C VAL A 814 -18.20 5.83 35.96
N ILE A 815 -18.73 6.20 34.79
CA ILE A 815 -20.15 6.07 34.44
C ILE A 815 -20.29 5.07 33.28
N VAL A 816 -21.22 4.13 33.37
CA VAL A 816 -21.51 3.14 32.32
C VAL A 816 -22.90 3.42 31.75
N VAL A 817 -23.01 3.56 30.44
CA VAL A 817 -24.28 3.73 29.71
C VAL A 817 -24.61 2.43 28.98
N GLU A 818 -25.63 1.70 29.42
CA GLU A 818 -26.06 0.43 28.82
C GLU A 818 -27.54 0.46 28.44
N ARG A 819 -27.88 -0.06 27.26
CA ARG A 819 -29.25 -0.02 26.73
C ARG A 819 -30.27 -0.84 27.54
N ASN A 820 -29.83 -1.92 28.18
CA ASN A 820 -30.68 -2.79 29.00
C ASN A 820 -29.83 -3.48 30.07
N LEU A 821 -30.09 -3.21 31.35
CA LEU A 821 -29.34 -3.80 32.47
C LEU A 821 -29.87 -5.19 32.89
N LYS A 822 -30.94 -5.69 32.28
CA LYS A 822 -31.42 -7.07 32.50
C LYS A 822 -30.45 -8.09 31.89
N GLN A 823 -30.44 -9.30 32.46
CA GLN A 823 -29.68 -10.43 31.93
C GLN A 823 -29.97 -10.63 30.43
N PRO A 824 -28.94 -10.64 29.56
CA PRO A 824 -29.13 -10.81 28.14
C PRO A 824 -29.36 -12.29 27.77
N ASP A 825 -30.46 -12.59 27.10
CA ASP A 825 -30.66 -13.88 26.43
C ASP A 825 -30.01 -13.84 25.03
N ARG A 826 -28.88 -14.53 24.85
CA ARG A 826 -28.08 -14.55 23.61
C ARG A 826 -27.26 -15.84 23.50
N ILE A 827 -27.01 -16.29 22.27
CA ILE A 827 -26.14 -17.44 21.94
C ILE A 827 -24.65 -17.08 21.75
N VAL A 828 -24.18 -15.97 22.35
CA VAL A 828 -22.81 -15.46 22.16
C VAL A 828 -22.10 -15.24 23.48
N GLY A 829 -20.81 -15.57 23.52
CA GLY A 829 -19.97 -15.37 24.71
C GLY A 829 -20.23 -16.39 25.82
N GLU A 830 -20.62 -17.61 25.47
CA GLU A 830 -20.86 -18.70 26.43
C GLU A 830 -19.56 -19.47 26.77
N LEU A 831 -18.61 -19.53 25.83
CA LEU A 831 -17.33 -20.23 25.97
C LEU A 831 -16.16 -19.25 26.20
N LEU A 832 -15.48 -19.35 27.35
CA LEU A 832 -14.29 -18.56 27.68
C LEU A 832 -13.03 -19.42 27.57
N GLN A 833 -12.10 -19.04 26.68
CA GLN A 833 -10.84 -19.79 26.49
C GLN A 833 -9.91 -19.67 27.72
N PRO A 834 -8.92 -20.59 27.90
CA PRO A 834 -8.00 -20.56 29.04
C PRO A 834 -7.29 -19.22 29.23
N GLY A 835 -6.80 -18.61 28.14
CA GLY A 835 -6.18 -17.28 28.17
C GLY A 835 -7.14 -16.16 28.58
N GLY A 836 -8.45 -16.34 28.37
CA GLY A 836 -9.49 -15.42 28.83
C GLY A 836 -9.77 -15.56 30.32
N CYS A 837 -9.77 -16.79 30.84
CA CYS A 837 -9.85 -17.08 32.28
C CYS A 837 -8.64 -16.49 33.02
N LYS A 838 -7.43 -16.68 32.47
CA LYS A 838 -6.20 -16.05 32.97
C LYS A 838 -6.31 -14.51 33.00
N ALA A 839 -6.74 -13.90 31.90
CA ALA A 839 -6.94 -12.44 31.85
C ALA A 839 -7.98 -11.96 32.87
N LEU A 840 -9.06 -12.71 33.10
CA LEU A 840 -10.07 -12.41 34.12
C LEU A 840 -9.49 -12.48 35.54
N ASN A 841 -8.65 -13.48 35.81
CA ASN A 841 -7.93 -13.62 37.09
C ASN A 841 -6.92 -12.48 37.29
N GLU A 842 -6.19 -12.06 36.25
CA GLU A 842 -5.28 -10.90 36.30
C GLU A 842 -6.01 -9.56 36.56
N LEU A 843 -7.27 -9.43 36.13
CA LEU A 843 -8.14 -8.29 36.48
C LEU A 843 -8.71 -8.38 37.91
N GLY A 844 -8.52 -9.51 38.61
CA GLY A 844 -9.11 -9.80 39.91
C GLY A 844 -10.62 -10.04 39.85
N LEU A 845 -11.08 -10.71 38.77
CA LEU A 845 -12.49 -10.99 38.48
C LEU A 845 -12.79 -12.49 38.37
N GLY A 846 -11.91 -13.37 38.87
CA GLY A 846 -12.06 -14.84 38.77
C GLY A 846 -13.33 -15.39 39.44
N GLU A 847 -13.76 -14.79 40.55
CA GLU A 847 -15.01 -15.15 41.25
C GLU A 847 -16.27 -14.98 40.36
N CYS A 848 -16.20 -14.18 39.29
CA CYS A 848 -17.28 -14.05 38.30
C CYS A 848 -17.59 -15.38 37.57
N LEU A 849 -16.70 -16.37 37.69
CA LEU A 849 -16.86 -17.71 37.11
C LEU A 849 -17.57 -18.70 38.05
N GLU A 850 -17.87 -18.30 39.29
CA GLU A 850 -18.49 -19.14 40.30
C GLU A 850 -20.00 -18.92 40.39
N ASN A 851 -20.73 -19.92 40.91
CA ASN A 851 -22.18 -19.83 41.16
C ASN A 851 -23.01 -19.46 39.91
N ILE A 852 -22.61 -19.99 38.74
CA ILE A 852 -23.35 -19.87 37.48
C ILE A 852 -23.63 -21.20 36.76
N ASP A 853 -23.31 -22.35 37.38
CA ASP A 853 -23.30 -23.68 36.73
C ASP A 853 -22.36 -23.75 35.49
N ALA A 854 -21.25 -22.99 35.54
CA ALA A 854 -20.21 -23.03 34.51
C ALA A 854 -19.58 -24.42 34.44
N GLN A 855 -19.52 -24.98 33.23
CA GLN A 855 -18.89 -26.28 32.98
C GLN A 855 -17.40 -26.11 32.72
N GLN A 856 -16.59 -27.03 33.23
CA GLN A 856 -15.15 -27.08 32.96
C GLN A 856 -14.92 -27.72 31.59
N ILE A 857 -14.05 -27.12 30.76
CA ILE A 857 -13.69 -27.65 29.44
C ILE A 857 -12.17 -27.82 29.37
N LEU A 858 -11.72 -29.07 29.23
CA LEU A 858 -10.32 -29.50 29.26
C LEU A 858 -9.71 -29.68 27.86
N GLY A 859 -10.51 -29.52 26.81
CA GLY A 859 -10.07 -29.63 25.42
C GLY A 859 -11.24 -29.77 24.43
N TYR A 860 -10.91 -30.23 23.23
CA TYR A 860 -11.84 -30.48 22.12
C TYR A 860 -11.74 -31.92 21.63
N VAL A 861 -12.86 -32.49 21.19
CA VAL A 861 -12.89 -33.65 20.29
C VAL A 861 -13.26 -33.14 18.90
N ILE A 862 -12.51 -33.56 17.87
CA ILE A 862 -12.82 -33.26 16.47
C ILE A 862 -13.39 -34.52 15.84
N HIS A 863 -14.56 -34.40 15.22
CA HIS A 863 -15.24 -35.44 14.47
C HIS A 863 -15.14 -35.09 12.98
N ASP A 864 -14.58 -36.01 12.19
CA ASP A 864 -14.69 -36.03 10.74
C ASP A 864 -15.66 -37.16 10.35
N HIS A 865 -16.38 -37.00 9.24
CA HIS A 865 -17.46 -37.89 8.83
C HIS A 865 -16.98 -39.31 8.48
N ASN A 866 -15.69 -39.51 8.26
CA ASN A 866 -15.09 -40.79 7.84
C ASN A 866 -13.89 -41.28 8.68
N GLU A 867 -13.45 -40.57 9.73
CA GLU A 867 -12.25 -40.91 10.51
C GLU A 867 -12.51 -41.07 12.03
N GLU A 868 -11.56 -41.68 12.74
CA GLU A 868 -11.62 -41.76 14.22
C GLU A 868 -11.51 -40.36 14.84
N SER A 869 -12.34 -40.10 15.86
CA SER A 869 -12.46 -38.76 16.45
C SER A 869 -11.23 -38.37 17.28
N LEU A 870 -10.60 -37.24 16.94
CA LEU A 870 -9.34 -36.80 17.54
C LEU A 870 -9.56 -35.97 18.81
N GLY A 871 -9.04 -36.45 19.95
CA GLY A 871 -9.09 -35.74 21.23
C GLY A 871 -7.90 -34.80 21.47
N LEU A 872 -8.09 -33.49 21.29
CA LEU A 872 -7.12 -32.43 21.59
C LEU A 872 -7.29 -31.90 23.01
N SER A 873 -6.30 -32.09 23.88
CA SER A 873 -6.35 -31.60 25.28
C SER A 873 -5.63 -30.25 25.41
N PHE A 874 -6.10 -29.37 26.29
CA PHE A 874 -5.37 -28.15 26.64
C PHE A 874 -4.07 -28.47 27.41
N PRO A 875 -3.05 -27.59 27.37
CA PRO A 875 -1.82 -27.77 28.16
C PRO A 875 -2.10 -27.83 29.66
N THR A 876 -1.36 -28.70 30.37
CA THR A 876 -1.61 -29.05 31.78
C THR A 876 -1.33 -27.95 32.81
N ASP A 877 -0.70 -26.84 32.42
CA ASP A 877 -0.27 -25.76 33.33
C ASP A 877 -1.34 -24.68 33.57
N HIS A 878 -2.61 -24.97 33.30
CA HIS A 878 -3.71 -23.98 33.31
C HIS A 878 -4.88 -24.43 34.19
N GLU A 879 -4.90 -23.90 35.41
CA GLU A 879 -6.03 -24.06 36.34
C GLU A 879 -7.31 -23.35 35.84
N ASP A 880 -8.42 -24.08 35.95
CA ASP A 880 -9.82 -23.70 35.83
C ASP A 880 -10.30 -22.76 34.72
N ILE A 881 -10.98 -23.39 33.76
CA ILE A 881 -11.76 -22.78 32.69
C ILE A 881 -13.24 -22.84 33.07
N ARG A 882 -13.89 -21.67 33.16
CA ARG A 882 -15.31 -21.52 33.51
C ARG A 882 -15.88 -20.27 32.82
N GLY A 883 -17.20 -20.19 32.60
CA GLY A 883 -17.87 -19.05 31.95
C GLY A 883 -18.14 -17.87 32.91
N ALA A 884 -18.27 -16.63 32.41
CA ALA A 884 -18.25 -15.42 33.25
C ALA A 884 -19.60 -14.68 33.38
N LYS A 885 -19.97 -14.29 34.62
CA LYS A 885 -21.03 -13.32 34.91
C LYS A 885 -20.54 -11.87 34.83
N ALA A 886 -21.45 -10.94 34.54
CA ALA A 886 -21.21 -9.50 34.68
C ALA A 886 -21.38 -9.06 36.15
N PHE A 887 -20.58 -8.07 36.58
CA PHE A 887 -20.58 -7.56 37.96
C PHE A 887 -20.95 -6.08 38.04
N VAL A 888 -21.44 -5.68 39.22
CA VAL A 888 -21.66 -4.29 39.64
C VAL A 888 -20.96 -4.11 40.99
N HIS A 889 -20.09 -3.12 41.14
CA HIS A 889 -19.44 -2.81 42.43
C HIS A 889 -19.24 -1.30 42.68
N GLY A 890 -19.12 -0.94 43.96
CA GLY A 890 -19.67 0.28 44.56
C GLY A 890 -19.07 1.67 44.24
N ARG A 891 -18.45 1.90 43.08
CA ARG A 891 -18.09 3.25 42.60
C ARG A 891 -18.32 3.48 41.09
N VAL A 892 -19.04 2.56 40.45
CA VAL A 892 -19.50 2.71 39.06
C VAL A 892 -20.96 3.16 39.05
N THR A 893 -21.27 4.28 38.40
CA THR A 893 -22.67 4.68 38.17
C THR A 893 -23.17 4.05 36.89
N TYR A 894 -24.15 3.15 36.98
CA TYR A 894 -24.83 2.58 35.82
C TYR A 894 -26.02 3.44 35.43
N VAL A 895 -26.13 3.76 34.14
CA VAL A 895 -27.21 4.53 33.53
C VAL A 895 -27.84 3.68 32.45
N GLU A 896 -29.14 3.40 32.59
CA GLU A 896 -29.87 2.62 31.60
C GLU A 896 -30.36 3.53 30.47
N GLY A 897 -29.71 3.45 29.32
CA GLY A 897 -29.96 4.31 28.17
C GLY A 897 -29.15 3.94 26.93
N VAL A 898 -29.58 4.44 25.78
CA VAL A 898 -28.94 4.17 24.48
C VAL A 898 -28.08 5.35 24.08
N ALA A 899 -26.75 5.19 24.05
CA ALA A 899 -25.86 6.20 23.52
C ALA A 899 -26.13 6.45 22.02
N THR A 900 -26.20 7.71 21.62
CA THR A 900 -26.60 8.14 20.27
C THR A 900 -25.50 8.89 19.53
N LYS A 901 -24.70 9.72 20.22
CA LYS A 901 -23.68 10.58 19.61
C LYS A 901 -22.51 10.85 20.55
N LEU A 902 -21.30 10.94 20.01
CA LEU A 902 -20.14 11.52 20.71
C LEU A 902 -20.25 13.05 20.73
N ILE A 903 -19.84 13.68 21.81
CA ILE A 903 -19.90 15.14 21.98
C ILE A 903 -18.50 15.69 21.75
N GLU A 904 -18.33 16.43 20.66
CA GLU A 904 -17.06 17.03 20.24
C GLU A 904 -17.05 18.54 20.53
N SER A 905 -15.92 19.02 21.02
CA SER A 905 -15.64 20.43 21.28
C SER A 905 -15.31 21.15 19.97
N GLY A 906 -16.12 22.15 19.60
CA GLY A 906 -16.25 22.64 18.21
C GLY A 906 -14.96 23.14 17.54
N GLU A 907 -14.03 23.72 18.31
CA GLU A 907 -12.76 24.26 17.79
C GLU A 907 -11.58 23.28 17.95
N SER A 908 -11.66 22.32 18.88
CA SER A 908 -10.52 21.45 19.23
C SER A 908 -10.64 20.02 18.71
N GLY A 909 -11.83 19.57 18.29
CA GLY A 909 -12.08 18.20 17.83
C GLY A 909 -11.91 17.12 18.91
N ILE A 910 -11.80 17.54 20.18
CA ILE A 910 -11.70 16.66 21.35
C ILE A 910 -13.10 16.15 21.71
N VAL A 911 -13.21 14.85 21.97
CA VAL A 911 -14.45 14.27 22.51
C VAL A 911 -14.51 14.54 24.02
N GLU A 912 -15.49 15.30 24.47
CA GLU A 912 -15.70 15.71 25.87
C GLU A 912 -16.84 14.93 26.55
N GLY A 913 -17.47 13.97 25.85
CA GLY A 913 -18.59 13.21 26.43
C GLY A 913 -19.45 12.44 25.43
N VAL A 914 -20.60 12.00 25.90
CA VAL A 914 -21.57 11.21 25.13
C VAL A 914 -23.00 11.72 25.36
N MET A 915 -23.78 11.76 24.28
CA MET A 915 -25.22 11.96 24.30
C MET A 915 -25.91 10.60 24.30
N TYR A 916 -26.94 10.45 25.14
CA TYR A 916 -27.69 9.19 25.27
C TYR A 916 -29.18 9.46 25.47
N LYS A 917 -30.02 8.50 25.05
CA LYS A 917 -31.46 8.51 25.26
C LYS A 917 -31.86 7.62 26.41
N LEU A 918 -32.61 8.17 27.35
CA LEU A 918 -33.32 7.42 28.39
C LEU A 918 -34.48 6.62 27.78
N LYS A 919 -35.01 5.63 28.52
CA LYS A 919 -36.17 4.82 28.10
C LYS A 919 -37.45 5.64 27.83
N ASN A 920 -37.58 6.82 28.43
CA ASN A 920 -38.68 7.77 28.18
C ASN A 920 -38.49 8.62 26.92
N GLY A 921 -37.43 8.39 26.14
CA GLY A 921 -37.13 9.11 24.90
C GLY A 921 -36.36 10.43 25.08
N ALA A 922 -36.14 10.89 26.32
CA ALA A 922 -35.42 12.13 26.59
C ALA A 922 -33.93 11.98 26.28
N ASP A 923 -33.38 12.93 25.51
CA ASP A 923 -31.94 13.09 25.30
C ASP A 923 -31.28 13.66 26.56
N GLN A 924 -30.10 13.13 26.90
CA GLN A 924 -29.28 13.50 28.05
C GLN A 924 -27.79 13.53 27.65
N LYS A 925 -26.98 14.28 28.41
CA LYS A 925 -25.53 14.44 28.22
C LYS A 925 -24.77 13.91 29.44
N ILE A 926 -23.66 13.22 29.21
CA ILE A 926 -22.61 12.98 30.21
C ILE A 926 -21.29 13.54 29.65
N SER A 927 -20.59 14.32 30.44
CA SER A 927 -19.29 14.92 30.13
C SER A 927 -18.18 14.14 30.81
N ALA A 928 -17.15 13.71 30.07
CA ALA A 928 -16.08 12.86 30.57
C ALA A 928 -14.71 13.24 29.96
N LYS A 929 -13.63 12.99 30.70
CA LYS A 929 -12.26 13.13 30.17
C LYS A 929 -11.92 12.07 29.10
N LEU A 930 -12.50 10.87 29.22
CA LEU A 930 -12.33 9.79 28.26
C LEU A 930 -13.64 9.02 28.01
N VAL A 931 -13.99 8.84 26.74
CA VAL A 931 -15.12 8.01 26.27
C VAL A 931 -14.59 6.69 25.72
N ILE A 932 -14.99 5.56 26.32
CA ILE A 932 -14.67 4.22 25.84
C ILE A 932 -15.92 3.61 25.19
N VAL A 933 -15.88 3.38 23.89
CA VAL A 933 -16.95 2.75 23.12
C VAL A 933 -16.75 1.23 23.11
N ALA A 934 -17.66 0.52 23.81
CA ALA A 934 -17.64 -0.92 24.06
C ALA A 934 -19.02 -1.58 23.80
N ASP A 935 -19.85 -0.97 22.93
CA ASP A 935 -21.23 -1.39 22.59
C ASP A 935 -21.32 -2.61 21.65
N GLY A 936 -20.19 -3.29 21.43
CA GLY A 936 -20.11 -4.62 20.83
C GLY A 936 -20.25 -4.67 19.31
N CYS A 937 -20.61 -5.84 18.78
CA CYS A 937 -20.62 -6.12 17.34
C CYS A 937 -21.53 -5.19 16.52
N PHE A 938 -22.66 -4.76 17.09
CA PHE A 938 -23.62 -3.84 16.47
C PHE A 938 -23.41 -2.36 16.85
N SER A 939 -22.16 -1.98 17.18
CA SER A 939 -21.80 -0.62 17.60
C SER A 939 -22.33 0.46 16.66
N ARG A 940 -23.00 1.47 17.23
CA ARG A 940 -23.53 2.62 16.47
C ARG A 940 -22.50 3.76 16.36
N LEU A 941 -21.62 3.88 17.36
CA LEU A 941 -20.63 4.95 17.44
C LEU A 941 -19.30 4.61 16.71
N ARG A 942 -19.11 3.34 16.31
CA ARG A 942 -17.93 2.84 15.58
C ARG A 942 -17.45 3.75 14.44
N LYS A 943 -18.38 4.29 13.63
CA LYS A 943 -18.05 5.05 12.40
C LYS A 943 -17.12 6.24 12.63
N ASN A 944 -17.07 6.80 13.83
CA ASN A 944 -16.22 7.94 14.17
C ASN A 944 -14.83 7.51 14.72
N LEU A 945 -14.67 6.24 15.07
CA LEU A 945 -13.54 5.69 15.85
C LEU A 945 -12.83 4.51 15.17
N VAL A 946 -13.33 4.01 14.04
CA VAL A 946 -12.80 2.85 13.30
C VAL A 946 -12.96 3.12 11.79
N LYS A 947 -11.94 2.80 10.99
CA LYS A 947 -11.94 3.06 9.54
C LYS A 947 -12.76 2.04 8.76
N GLU A 948 -12.61 0.76 9.09
CA GLU A 948 -13.27 -0.35 8.40
C GLU A 948 -14.68 -0.61 8.95
N MET A 949 -15.54 -1.16 8.09
CA MET A 949 -16.89 -1.62 8.46
C MET A 949 -16.93 -3.16 8.52
N PRO A 950 -17.75 -3.75 9.39
CA PRO A 950 -17.85 -5.21 9.52
C PRO A 950 -18.37 -5.83 8.23
N LYS A 951 -17.78 -6.97 7.85
CA LYS A 951 -18.23 -7.81 6.73
C LYS A 951 -18.86 -9.08 7.29
N LEU A 952 -20.05 -9.43 6.81
CA LEU A 952 -20.67 -10.72 7.12
C LEU A 952 -19.87 -11.83 6.45
N VAL A 953 -19.48 -12.85 7.20
CA VAL A 953 -18.77 -14.04 6.71
C VAL A 953 -19.77 -15.20 6.59
N SER A 954 -20.48 -15.48 7.68
CA SER A 954 -21.49 -16.53 7.77
C SER A 954 -22.52 -16.21 8.86
N THR A 955 -23.43 -17.12 9.16
CA THR A 955 -24.36 -16.99 10.29
C THR A 955 -24.35 -18.25 11.15
N PHE A 956 -24.10 -18.10 12.45
CA PHE A 956 -24.31 -19.20 13.40
C PHE A 956 -25.79 -19.35 13.74
N VAL A 957 -26.26 -20.60 13.76
CA VAL A 957 -27.59 -21.02 14.18
C VAL A 957 -27.46 -21.85 15.45
N GLY A 958 -27.98 -21.35 16.56
CA GLY A 958 -27.87 -21.92 17.88
C GLY A 958 -29.08 -22.76 18.30
N LEU A 959 -28.79 -23.96 18.80
CA LEU A 959 -29.71 -24.93 19.39
C LEU A 959 -29.33 -25.22 20.85
N GLU A 960 -30.26 -25.76 21.62
CA GLU A 960 -30.07 -26.20 23.01
C GLU A 960 -30.44 -27.67 23.13
N LEU A 961 -29.42 -28.51 23.24
CA LEU A 961 -29.57 -29.95 23.42
C LEU A 961 -29.72 -30.21 24.93
N LYS A 962 -30.86 -30.76 25.35
CA LYS A 962 -31.10 -31.14 26.75
C LYS A 962 -30.59 -32.54 27.02
N ASN A 963 -29.93 -32.75 28.15
CA ASN A 963 -29.43 -34.04 28.62
C ASN A 963 -28.67 -34.80 27.52
N CYS A 964 -27.74 -34.10 26.87
CA CYS A 964 -26.86 -34.65 25.86
C CYS A 964 -25.55 -35.09 26.52
N ASP A 965 -25.20 -36.37 26.37
CA ASP A 965 -23.91 -36.89 26.81
C ASP A 965 -22.77 -36.35 25.93
N GLN A 966 -21.53 -36.45 26.43
CA GLN A 966 -20.31 -36.07 25.73
C GLN A 966 -19.47 -37.33 25.48
N ILE A 967 -18.86 -37.47 24.31
CA ILE A 967 -17.97 -38.62 24.02
C ILE A 967 -16.79 -38.68 25.00
N LYS A 968 -16.27 -37.51 25.40
CA LYS A 968 -15.24 -37.37 26.41
C LYS A 968 -15.69 -36.35 27.47
N PRO A 969 -15.82 -36.73 28.75
CA PRO A 969 -16.25 -35.81 29.80
C PRO A 969 -15.38 -34.55 29.85
N ASN A 970 -16.03 -33.38 29.98
CA ASN A 970 -15.39 -32.06 30.00
C ASN A 970 -14.64 -31.70 28.69
N PHE A 971 -14.97 -32.27 27.53
CA PHE A 971 -14.44 -31.81 26.25
C PHE A 971 -15.56 -31.18 25.40
N ALA A 972 -15.27 -30.05 24.75
CA ALA A 972 -16.13 -29.53 23.69
C ALA A 972 -15.97 -30.40 22.44
N GLU A 973 -16.92 -30.37 21.51
CA GLU A 973 -16.92 -31.17 20.30
C GLU A 973 -17.00 -30.25 19.08
N ILE A 974 -16.23 -30.55 18.03
CA ILE A 974 -16.26 -29.88 16.72
C ILE A 974 -16.59 -30.94 15.69
N VAL A 975 -17.68 -30.78 14.96
CA VAL A 975 -18.04 -31.69 13.86
C VAL A 975 -17.72 -30.98 12.55
N LEU A 976 -16.86 -31.58 11.73
CA LEU A 976 -16.55 -31.14 10.38
C LEU A 976 -17.62 -31.74 9.45
N THR A 977 -18.57 -30.90 9.02
CA THR A 977 -19.66 -31.28 8.11
C THR A 977 -19.59 -30.47 6.83
N ASP A 978 -19.92 -31.07 5.69
CA ASP A 978 -20.00 -30.37 4.40
C ASP A 978 -21.32 -29.55 4.34
N PRO A 979 -21.29 -28.21 4.08
CA PRO A 979 -20.15 -27.39 3.66
C PRO A 979 -19.56 -26.49 4.78
N SER A 980 -19.94 -26.67 6.06
CA SER A 980 -19.55 -25.76 7.15
C SER A 980 -19.60 -26.46 8.52
N PRO A 981 -18.71 -26.10 9.46
CA PRO A 981 -18.53 -26.84 10.72
C PRO A 981 -19.59 -26.54 11.78
N ILE A 982 -19.69 -27.43 12.77
CA ILE A 982 -20.57 -27.32 13.93
C ILE A 982 -19.73 -27.30 15.21
N LEU A 983 -20.01 -26.36 16.13
CA LEU A 983 -19.45 -26.33 17.48
C LEU A 983 -20.46 -26.82 18.50
N ILE A 984 -20.02 -27.66 19.44
CA ILE A 984 -20.85 -28.22 20.50
C ILE A 984 -20.11 -28.12 21.82
N TYR A 985 -20.76 -27.58 22.85
CA TYR A 985 -20.16 -27.48 24.19
C TYR A 985 -21.21 -27.39 25.28
N LYS A 986 -20.90 -27.98 26.44
CA LYS A 986 -21.80 -27.99 27.59
C LYS A 986 -21.81 -26.61 28.26
N ILE A 987 -22.99 -26.02 28.47
CA ILE A 987 -23.14 -24.66 29.06
C ILE A 987 -23.72 -24.68 30.47
N SER A 988 -24.41 -25.75 30.86
CA SER A 988 -24.88 -26.03 32.21
C SER A 988 -24.87 -27.53 32.47
N SER A 989 -25.11 -27.95 33.71
CA SER A 989 -25.22 -29.36 34.10
C SER A 989 -26.18 -30.18 33.23
N THR A 990 -27.23 -29.55 32.68
CA THR A 990 -28.31 -30.18 31.89
C THR A 990 -28.37 -29.76 30.42
N THR A 991 -27.69 -28.68 30.01
CA THR A 991 -27.84 -28.07 28.68
C THR A 991 -26.51 -28.00 27.93
N THR A 992 -26.53 -28.48 26.69
CA THR A 992 -25.42 -28.41 25.73
C THR A 992 -25.80 -27.48 24.59
N ARG A 993 -24.95 -26.48 24.32
CA ARG A 993 -25.08 -25.60 23.16
C ARG A 993 -24.58 -26.34 21.92
N MET A 994 -25.31 -26.20 20.83
CA MET A 994 -24.86 -26.55 19.48
C MET A 994 -24.98 -25.29 18.60
N LEU A 995 -23.90 -24.92 17.92
CA LEU A 995 -23.82 -23.80 16.98
C LEU A 995 -23.46 -24.37 15.60
N VAL A 996 -24.43 -24.36 14.70
CA VAL A 996 -24.23 -24.72 13.29
C VAL A 996 -23.81 -23.49 12.51
N ASP A 997 -22.74 -23.57 11.72
CA ASP A 997 -22.43 -22.52 10.74
C ASP A 997 -23.24 -22.67 9.45
N VAL A 998 -23.78 -21.56 8.96
CA VAL A 998 -24.48 -21.48 7.68
C VAL A 998 -23.81 -20.42 6.81
N ARG A 999 -23.03 -20.88 5.83
CA ARG A 999 -22.33 -20.06 4.82
C ARG A 999 -23.31 -19.56 3.74
N SER A 1000 -24.24 -18.67 4.13
CA SER A 1000 -25.17 -17.99 3.22
C SER A 1000 -25.41 -16.54 3.64
N GLN A 1001 -25.59 -15.64 2.66
CA GLN A 1001 -25.99 -14.25 2.92
C GLN A 1001 -27.42 -14.14 3.49
N ASN A 1002 -28.28 -15.14 3.24
CA ASN A 1002 -29.64 -15.22 3.77
C ASN A 1002 -29.89 -16.62 4.35
N LEU A 1003 -30.39 -16.69 5.59
CA LEU A 1003 -30.81 -17.97 6.17
C LEU A 1003 -31.99 -18.57 5.36
N PRO A 1004 -32.03 -19.90 5.16
CA PRO A 1004 -33.18 -20.60 4.60
C PRO A 1004 -34.49 -20.26 5.34
N LYS A 1005 -35.59 -20.10 4.59
CA LYS A 1005 -36.92 -19.78 5.15
C LYS A 1005 -37.43 -20.88 6.11
N ASP A 1006 -37.15 -22.13 5.78
CA ASP A 1006 -37.36 -23.27 6.67
C ASP A 1006 -36.00 -23.82 7.13
N ILE A 1007 -35.48 -23.20 8.18
CA ILE A 1007 -34.21 -23.59 8.79
C ILE A 1007 -34.30 -24.97 9.46
N LYS A 1008 -35.47 -25.39 9.96
CA LYS A 1008 -35.63 -26.68 10.67
C LYS A 1008 -35.44 -27.84 9.70
N THR A 1009 -36.16 -27.84 8.59
CA THR A 1009 -36.04 -28.86 7.54
C THR A 1009 -34.66 -28.84 6.90
N HIS A 1010 -34.12 -27.64 6.60
CA HIS A 1010 -32.76 -27.51 6.03
C HIS A 1010 -31.67 -28.13 6.93
N LEU A 1011 -31.69 -27.86 8.24
CA LEU A 1011 -30.73 -28.44 9.18
C LEU A 1011 -30.90 -29.96 9.30
N LYS A 1012 -32.14 -30.46 9.33
CA LYS A 1012 -32.43 -31.90 9.39
C LYS A 1012 -31.89 -32.63 8.15
N ASP A 1013 -32.26 -32.16 6.96
CA ASP A 1013 -31.94 -32.83 5.68
C ASP A 1013 -30.43 -32.82 5.38
N LYS A 1014 -29.70 -31.78 5.80
CA LYS A 1014 -28.27 -31.62 5.50
C LYS A 1014 -27.33 -32.19 6.56
N LEU A 1015 -27.68 -32.10 7.84
CA LEU A 1015 -26.72 -32.38 8.93
C LEU A 1015 -26.99 -33.68 9.65
N TYR A 1016 -28.25 -34.18 9.70
CA TYR A 1016 -28.60 -35.34 10.52
C TYR A 1016 -27.70 -36.56 10.25
N HIS A 1017 -27.43 -36.85 8.98
CA HIS A 1017 -26.59 -37.98 8.57
C HIS A 1017 -25.08 -37.77 8.80
N GLN A 1018 -24.64 -36.52 8.98
CA GLN A 1018 -23.23 -36.16 9.22
C GLN A 1018 -22.88 -36.05 10.72
N LEU A 1019 -23.87 -36.14 11.61
CA LEU A 1019 -23.66 -36.06 13.06
C LEU A 1019 -23.26 -37.43 13.65
N PRO A 1020 -22.30 -37.46 14.60
CA PRO A 1020 -22.05 -38.61 15.47
C PRO A 1020 -23.32 -39.15 16.14
N GLU A 1021 -23.40 -40.47 16.34
CA GLU A 1021 -24.62 -41.15 16.82
C GLU A 1021 -25.18 -40.58 18.13
N HIS A 1022 -24.32 -40.20 19.09
CA HIS A 1022 -24.76 -39.65 20.39
C HIS A 1022 -25.44 -38.27 20.28
N LEU A 1023 -25.23 -37.55 19.17
CA LEU A 1023 -25.81 -36.23 18.92
C LEU A 1023 -27.11 -36.28 18.11
N GLN A 1024 -27.38 -37.36 17.38
CA GLN A 1024 -28.51 -37.45 16.45
C GLN A 1024 -29.88 -37.32 17.15
N GLU A 1025 -30.14 -38.09 18.21
CA GLU A 1025 -31.41 -38.01 18.96
C GLU A 1025 -31.56 -36.66 19.71
N PRO A 1026 -30.57 -36.16 20.48
CA PRO A 1026 -30.64 -34.82 21.07
C PRO A 1026 -30.87 -33.70 20.05
N PHE A 1027 -30.26 -33.77 18.87
CA PHE A 1027 -30.42 -32.79 17.79
C PHE A 1027 -31.85 -32.76 17.23
N ILE A 1028 -32.45 -33.92 16.91
CA ILE A 1028 -33.84 -33.97 16.44
C ILE A 1028 -34.80 -33.42 17.49
N ARG A 1029 -34.67 -33.82 18.76
CA ARG A 1029 -35.50 -33.28 19.85
C ARG A 1029 -35.35 -31.76 19.99
N ALA A 1030 -34.13 -31.23 19.85
CA ALA A 1030 -33.88 -29.79 19.89
C ALA A 1030 -34.43 -29.04 18.65
N LEU A 1031 -34.45 -29.66 17.47
CA LEU A 1031 -35.11 -29.09 16.28
C LEU A 1031 -36.64 -29.06 16.44
N GLU A 1032 -37.23 -30.05 17.09
CA GLU A 1032 -38.69 -30.14 17.26
C GLU A 1032 -39.17 -29.23 18.41
N GLU A 1033 -38.62 -29.39 19.62
CA GLU A 1033 -39.02 -28.68 20.85
C GLU A 1033 -38.36 -27.31 21.04
N GLY A 1034 -37.18 -27.09 20.45
CA GLY A 1034 -36.29 -25.98 20.80
C GLY A 1034 -36.56 -24.66 20.07
N THR A 1035 -36.16 -23.55 20.70
CA THR A 1035 -36.13 -22.23 20.07
C THR A 1035 -34.82 -22.03 19.30
N ILE A 1036 -34.91 -21.89 17.99
CA ILE A 1036 -33.75 -21.61 17.14
C ILE A 1036 -33.41 -20.11 17.22
N LYS A 1037 -32.16 -19.79 17.56
CA LYS A 1037 -31.62 -18.42 17.56
C LYS A 1037 -30.51 -18.32 16.51
N SER A 1038 -30.29 -17.15 15.93
CA SER A 1038 -29.21 -16.95 14.94
C SER A 1038 -28.41 -15.68 15.21
N MET A 1039 -27.13 -15.70 14.84
CA MET A 1039 -26.21 -14.57 15.02
C MET A 1039 -25.29 -14.41 13.80
N PRO A 1040 -25.16 -13.21 13.21
CA PRO A 1040 -24.25 -12.97 12.10
C PRO A 1040 -22.78 -12.98 12.54
N ASN A 1041 -21.97 -13.81 11.90
CA ASN A 1041 -20.54 -13.94 12.12
C ASN A 1041 -19.82 -12.88 11.29
N ASN A 1042 -19.47 -11.77 11.92
CA ASN A 1042 -18.84 -10.63 11.25
C ASN A 1042 -17.33 -10.60 11.44
N PHE A 1043 -16.59 -10.33 10.37
CA PHE A 1043 -15.17 -9.98 10.43
C PHE A 1043 -14.98 -8.45 10.44
N LEU A 1044 -14.15 -7.95 11.35
CA LEU A 1044 -13.75 -6.53 11.39
C LEU A 1044 -12.27 -6.43 11.82
N PRO A 1045 -11.34 -6.15 10.90
CA PRO A 1045 -9.93 -5.99 11.24
C PRO A 1045 -9.70 -4.73 12.10
N PRO A 1046 -8.74 -4.74 13.03
CA PRO A 1046 -8.53 -3.66 13.99
C PRO A 1046 -7.96 -2.42 13.28
N SER A 1047 -8.81 -1.42 13.02
CA SER A 1047 -8.47 -0.22 12.24
C SER A 1047 -8.84 1.09 12.96
N PRO A 1048 -8.32 1.33 14.19
CA PRO A 1048 -8.75 2.46 15.00
C PRO A 1048 -8.42 3.83 14.38
N ILE A 1049 -9.33 4.78 14.56
CA ILE A 1049 -9.13 6.21 14.36
C ILE A 1049 -8.80 6.80 15.73
N PHE A 1050 -7.52 7.13 15.94
CA PHE A 1050 -7.06 7.68 17.22
C PHE A 1050 -7.61 9.10 17.43
N ARG A 1051 -8.51 9.27 18.40
CA ARG A 1051 -9.16 10.55 18.74
C ARG A 1051 -8.76 10.99 20.16
N LYS A 1052 -8.60 12.30 20.36
CA LYS A 1052 -8.45 12.87 21.71
C LYS A 1052 -9.79 12.75 22.45
N GLY A 1053 -9.74 12.23 23.67
CA GLY A 1053 -10.92 12.05 24.53
C GLY A 1053 -11.82 10.85 24.19
N ALA A 1054 -11.55 10.06 23.16
CA ALA A 1054 -12.34 8.86 22.85
C ALA A 1054 -11.54 7.71 22.22
N MET A 1055 -12.01 6.48 22.44
CA MET A 1055 -11.52 5.26 21.76
C MET A 1055 -12.59 4.17 21.71
N ALA A 1056 -12.51 3.27 20.74
CA ALA A 1056 -13.32 2.06 20.67
C ALA A 1056 -12.50 0.82 21.08
N LEU A 1057 -13.13 -0.16 21.73
CA LEU A 1057 -12.49 -1.40 22.19
C LEU A 1057 -13.42 -2.62 22.05
N GLY A 1058 -12.86 -3.82 22.11
CA GLY A 1058 -13.60 -5.08 21.93
C GLY A 1058 -14.22 -5.19 20.54
N ASP A 1059 -15.36 -5.86 20.42
CA ASP A 1059 -16.06 -6.05 19.12
C ASP A 1059 -16.61 -4.75 18.52
N ALA A 1060 -16.64 -3.63 19.28
CA ALA A 1060 -16.89 -2.31 18.70
C ALA A 1060 -15.73 -1.85 17.79
N MET A 1061 -14.49 -2.34 18.02
CA MET A 1061 -13.29 -2.04 17.24
C MET A 1061 -12.82 -3.20 16.35
N ASN A 1062 -12.95 -4.44 16.81
CA ASN A 1062 -12.29 -5.58 16.20
C ASN A 1062 -13.04 -6.89 16.45
N MET A 1063 -13.60 -7.46 15.39
CA MET A 1063 -14.30 -8.75 15.37
C MET A 1063 -13.55 -9.77 14.52
N ARG A 1064 -13.81 -11.04 14.79
CA ARG A 1064 -13.26 -12.21 14.11
C ARG A 1064 -14.30 -13.32 14.07
N HIS A 1065 -14.09 -14.34 13.24
CA HIS A 1065 -15.04 -15.46 13.18
C HIS A 1065 -15.12 -16.18 14.56
N PRO A 1066 -16.33 -16.46 15.08
CA PRO A 1066 -16.47 -17.04 16.42
C PRO A 1066 -16.07 -18.51 16.55
N ILE A 1067 -15.64 -19.20 15.48
CA ILE A 1067 -15.24 -20.62 15.49
C ILE A 1067 -14.22 -20.97 16.59
N THR A 1068 -13.33 -20.04 16.97
CA THR A 1068 -12.33 -20.25 18.04
C THR A 1068 -12.77 -19.78 19.42
N GLY A 1069 -13.97 -19.23 19.59
CA GLY A 1069 -14.43 -18.64 20.87
C GLY A 1069 -13.61 -17.46 21.39
N GLY A 1070 -12.64 -16.94 20.62
CA GLY A 1070 -11.60 -16.03 21.13
C GLY A 1070 -12.04 -14.58 21.41
N GLY A 1071 -13.29 -14.20 21.13
CA GLY A 1071 -13.76 -12.82 21.25
C GLY A 1071 -13.68 -12.25 22.67
N MET A 1072 -14.15 -13.00 23.67
CA MET A 1072 -14.08 -12.59 25.08
C MET A 1072 -12.64 -12.50 25.57
N THR A 1073 -11.78 -13.45 25.16
CA THR A 1073 -10.36 -13.45 25.48
C THR A 1073 -9.65 -12.21 24.97
N VAL A 1074 -9.89 -11.81 23.71
CA VAL A 1074 -9.30 -10.56 23.17
C VAL A 1074 -9.81 -9.34 23.95
N ALA A 1075 -11.10 -9.30 24.30
CA ALA A 1075 -11.66 -8.20 25.09
C ALA A 1075 -11.04 -8.10 26.50
N LEU A 1076 -10.88 -9.22 27.22
CA LEU A 1076 -10.30 -9.23 28.56
C LEU A 1076 -8.79 -8.96 28.53
N SER A 1077 -8.04 -9.50 27.57
CA SER A 1077 -6.62 -9.20 27.38
C SER A 1077 -6.38 -7.74 26.96
N ASP A 1078 -7.27 -7.16 26.15
CA ASP A 1078 -7.27 -5.72 25.85
C ASP A 1078 -7.55 -4.90 27.12
N ALA A 1079 -8.44 -5.35 28.00
CA ALA A 1079 -8.71 -4.69 29.28
C ALA A 1079 -7.51 -4.73 30.24
N VAL A 1080 -6.85 -5.89 30.39
CA VAL A 1080 -5.60 -6.03 31.18
C VAL A 1080 -4.54 -5.08 30.67
N MET A 1081 -4.29 -5.08 29.35
CA MET A 1081 -3.26 -4.23 28.75
C MET A 1081 -3.61 -2.73 28.84
N PHE A 1082 -4.89 -2.37 28.64
CA PHE A 1082 -5.34 -0.98 28.73
C PHE A 1082 -5.23 -0.43 30.15
N THR A 1083 -5.73 -1.16 31.16
CA THR A 1083 -5.69 -0.74 32.57
C THR A 1083 -4.25 -0.60 33.07
N ASN A 1084 -3.37 -1.56 32.76
CA ASN A 1084 -1.95 -1.47 33.10
C ASN A 1084 -1.22 -0.27 32.47
N LEU A 1085 -1.61 0.14 31.27
CA LEU A 1085 -1.08 1.37 30.66
C LEU A 1085 -1.71 2.63 31.28
N LEU A 1086 -3.01 2.62 31.58
CA LEU A 1086 -3.74 3.80 32.07
C LEU A 1086 -3.35 4.18 33.50
N ARG A 1087 -2.90 3.21 34.31
CA ARG A 1087 -2.30 3.44 35.63
C ARG A 1087 -1.10 4.39 35.60
N GLN A 1088 -0.42 4.52 34.46
CA GLN A 1088 0.75 5.41 34.29
C GLN A 1088 0.35 6.87 34.04
N ILE A 1089 -0.93 7.17 33.79
CA ILE A 1089 -1.43 8.51 33.44
C ILE A 1089 -2.35 9.01 34.54
N HIS A 1090 -1.85 9.82 35.47
CA HIS A 1090 -2.66 10.29 36.60
C HIS A 1090 -3.83 11.20 36.16
N ASP A 1091 -3.62 12.12 35.22
CA ASP A 1091 -4.68 12.98 34.68
C ASP A 1091 -5.07 12.60 33.25
N LEU A 1092 -6.33 12.21 33.05
CA LEU A 1092 -6.87 11.85 31.74
C LEU A 1092 -7.15 13.06 30.84
N SER A 1093 -7.04 14.29 31.36
CA SER A 1093 -7.06 15.51 30.56
C SER A 1093 -5.73 15.75 29.81
N ASP A 1094 -4.66 15.01 30.09
CA ASP A 1094 -3.50 14.91 29.18
C ASP A 1094 -3.86 14.00 27.99
N TYR A 1095 -4.59 14.58 27.05
CA TYR A 1095 -5.04 13.90 25.85
C TYR A 1095 -3.90 13.39 24.97
N ASP A 1096 -2.69 13.97 25.02
CA ASP A 1096 -1.56 13.54 24.21
C ASP A 1096 -0.87 12.30 24.81
N SER A 1097 -0.78 12.20 26.14
CA SER A 1097 -0.37 10.96 26.80
C SER A 1097 -1.40 9.85 26.61
N VAL A 1098 -2.70 10.16 26.70
CA VAL A 1098 -3.77 9.18 26.38
C VAL A 1098 -3.70 8.73 24.91
N LEU A 1099 -3.41 9.65 23.97
CA LEU A 1099 -3.26 9.30 22.55
C LEU A 1099 -2.01 8.44 22.28
N LYS A 1100 -0.90 8.67 22.99
CA LYS A 1100 0.28 7.79 22.99
C LYS A 1100 -0.05 6.40 23.52
N LEU A 1101 -0.82 6.32 24.61
CA LEU A 1101 -1.31 5.06 25.18
C LEU A 1101 -2.16 4.28 24.18
N GLN A 1102 -3.14 4.92 23.51
CA GLN A 1102 -3.97 4.26 22.49
C GLN A 1102 -3.11 3.62 21.39
N LYS A 1103 -2.08 4.34 20.92
CA LYS A 1103 -1.13 3.85 19.90
C LYS A 1103 -0.26 2.70 20.43
N SER A 1104 0.22 2.79 21.68
CA SER A 1104 0.98 1.72 22.33
C SER A 1104 0.15 0.44 22.51
N LEU A 1105 -1.10 0.57 22.96
CA LEU A 1105 -2.07 -0.53 23.09
C LEU A 1105 -2.29 -1.20 21.72
N HIS A 1106 -2.55 -0.42 20.67
CA HIS A 1106 -2.76 -0.95 19.32
C HIS A 1106 -1.54 -1.71 18.78
N TYR A 1107 -0.32 -1.21 19.02
CA TYR A 1107 0.90 -1.90 18.60
C TYR A 1107 1.12 -3.21 19.40
N LYS A 1108 1.07 -3.14 20.74
CA LYS A 1108 1.31 -4.29 21.62
C LYS A 1108 0.31 -5.42 21.44
N ARG A 1109 -0.98 -5.13 21.20
CA ARG A 1109 -1.98 -6.16 20.88
C ARG A 1109 -1.74 -6.79 19.50
N LYS A 1110 -1.28 -6.00 18.51
CA LYS A 1110 -0.95 -6.48 17.16
C LYS A 1110 0.25 -7.43 17.16
N THR A 1111 1.21 -7.29 18.08
CA THR A 1111 2.35 -8.22 18.22
C THR A 1111 2.07 -9.39 19.18
N ASN A 1112 0.81 -9.58 19.60
CA ASN A 1112 0.41 -10.61 20.57
C ASN A 1112 -0.99 -11.16 20.22
N HIS A 1113 -1.92 -11.20 21.18
CA HIS A 1113 -3.20 -11.88 21.11
C HIS A 1113 -4.10 -11.44 19.94
N SER A 1114 -4.04 -10.18 19.52
CA SER A 1114 -4.88 -9.70 18.41
C SER A 1114 -4.40 -10.18 17.03
N PHE A 1115 -3.15 -10.62 16.88
CA PHE A 1115 -2.72 -11.25 15.63
C PHE A 1115 -3.13 -12.72 15.64
N ALA A 1116 -2.64 -13.48 16.63
CA ALA A 1116 -2.88 -14.92 16.72
C ALA A 1116 -4.38 -15.28 16.66
N VAL A 1117 -5.21 -14.68 17.53
CA VAL A 1117 -6.64 -15.04 17.61
C VAL A 1117 -7.41 -14.65 16.35
N ASN A 1118 -7.15 -13.47 15.79
CA ASN A 1118 -7.89 -13.00 14.61
C ASN A 1118 -7.50 -13.80 13.35
N VAL A 1119 -6.21 -13.98 13.11
CA VAL A 1119 -5.70 -14.71 11.92
C VAL A 1119 -6.12 -16.18 11.98
N LEU A 1120 -5.88 -16.85 13.12
CA LEU A 1120 -6.24 -18.26 13.30
C LEU A 1120 -7.74 -18.49 13.12
N SER A 1121 -8.59 -17.60 13.65
CA SER A 1121 -10.05 -17.75 13.50
C SER A 1121 -10.57 -17.63 12.08
N MET A 1122 -9.92 -16.81 11.23
CA MET A 1122 -10.30 -16.68 9.83
C MET A 1122 -9.74 -17.84 9.00
N ALA A 1123 -8.47 -18.19 9.20
CA ALA A 1123 -7.83 -19.28 8.48
C ALA A 1123 -8.47 -20.64 8.78
N LEU A 1124 -8.77 -20.95 10.05
CA LEU A 1124 -9.48 -22.18 10.41
C LEU A 1124 -10.91 -22.19 9.87
N TYR A 1125 -11.61 -21.04 9.85
CA TYR A 1125 -12.94 -21.00 9.27
C TYR A 1125 -12.93 -21.23 7.75
N GLU A 1126 -12.03 -20.56 7.03
CA GLU A 1126 -11.90 -20.72 5.58
C GLU A 1126 -11.49 -22.15 5.20
N LEU A 1127 -10.69 -22.83 6.02
CA LEU A 1127 -10.32 -24.24 5.85
C LEU A 1127 -11.48 -25.20 6.19
N PHE A 1128 -12.13 -25.06 7.35
CA PHE A 1128 -13.21 -25.96 7.79
C PHE A 1128 -14.52 -25.77 7.03
N ALA A 1129 -14.70 -24.64 6.34
CA ALA A 1129 -15.86 -24.38 5.47
C ALA A 1129 -15.46 -24.33 3.99
N ALA A 1130 -14.34 -24.95 3.60
CA ALA A 1130 -13.93 -25.05 2.21
C ALA A 1130 -14.95 -25.88 1.42
N GLU A 1131 -15.39 -25.36 0.28
CA GLU A 1131 -16.22 -26.13 -0.66
C GLU A 1131 -15.30 -27.13 -1.39
N ASN A 1132 -15.72 -28.39 -1.47
CA ASN A 1132 -14.94 -29.48 -2.09
C ASN A 1132 -14.80 -29.27 -3.62
N SER A 1133 -13.88 -28.41 -4.03
CA SER A 1133 -13.49 -28.19 -5.43
C SER A 1133 -11.97 -28.06 -5.55
N ASN A 1134 -11.36 -29.13 -6.08
CA ASN A 1134 -9.96 -29.32 -6.49
C ASN A 1134 -8.93 -29.60 -5.38
N ASP A 1135 -8.42 -30.84 -5.39
CA ASP A 1135 -7.27 -31.37 -4.63
C ASP A 1135 -5.90 -30.75 -5.02
N ASP A 1136 -5.85 -29.58 -5.66
CA ASP A 1136 -4.67 -29.04 -6.35
C ASP A 1136 -3.88 -27.99 -5.54
N ILE A 1137 -4.09 -27.86 -4.22
CA ILE A 1137 -3.34 -26.91 -3.37
C ILE A 1137 -2.88 -27.55 -2.03
N ILE A 1138 -1.79 -28.32 -2.09
CA ILE A 1138 -0.83 -28.54 -0.98
C ILE A 1138 0.59 -28.34 -1.51
#